data_AF-A0A8H6R3S1-F1
#
_entry.id   AF-A0A8H6R3S1-F1
#
_cell.length_a   1.000
_cell.length_b   1.000
_cell.length_c   1.000
_cell.angle_alpha   90.00
_cell.angle_beta   90.00
_cell.angle_gamma   90.00
#
_symmetry.space_group_name_H-M   'P 1'
#
loop_
_entity.id
_entity.type
_entity.pdbx_description
1 polymer ?
#
loop_
_entity_poly.entity_id
_entity_poly.type
_entity_poly.pdbx_seq_one_letter_code
_entity_poly.pdbx_strand_id
1 'polypeptide(L)'
;MIDPAGIGNRTAILINGQFPGPTLHLDQYDDVEIVVNNYLREDATVHFHGISQALSPWSDGTPGVSQRAVRLGASYRYRWQADESGVYFYHAHNRGQIMDGMYGAIVVTASPRVERPFNLISSSEREIAEMLEAEATLQPLMISDWTQFAFDEFMGIEEAANIDFTCMDALLMNGVGSQYCLDRRLLDEYTSPLVKQILDIVGEKGITDKGCVPPVQLFQGNFSLHLDQLPRMAYYECVGGSSSQNYTVNVSSSQNWAALTFINPGGLYPIKVTIDNHKFHVYAVDGQYIEPQIVEQLLINNGNRISILVRLDQEPAAYTIRMANDLLGQVLGGYAVLSYDGSTKTPKHAKALMNHAGFPLVDNLVRFTEASGRTFPSRSPARKVDASHKFLMKKIGQPHGAYEWTLSGTSGYNMSEENRAAVLFENPQNLPTSDLVIKTRKGDWVDFIIEVEGPFAQTHPMHRHSSKGYIVGRGVGSFPWSTVAEAEKHLEKDSFNFVDPPYRDSFSTLEGVNNNTWLVYRYYVENSGAWLFHCHIQTHLAGGMAVVVLDGVDAWPEVPEGYKEWNGFDGPGEKVVSVNSTAYAQSVESYWSLRNVEVHPSCVVLPSSAEDVSTAVKTLGLGSKVWNGQCQFAIRGGGHTPFPGAATVEDGIVIDLKDLPASALSADRKTITVSPSQKWDEVYELLDTYNLSTLGGRVAGVGVGGLITGCGISYFSPRYGFACDVVKEFEVVLSTGEILTVSSTQHADLWKALRGGSNNFGIVTKFVLETFPQGSFWGGQTFHTIDTRADHFAAHEDLIASYPFDPFVHFINTLLITNVTGTWVLGNSLQYTKSSPNPVAYPHVLKPFTSLRQTPLFPGLPPNTLRVDNVTSFSREYAAQSTYKKRWTFATISFGNSAAMMEIFFQITNATIQPLINLPGFQLSLSYQPLPTALTSRHRAIDALGPVQVEGNMFMIHWAMAVDDEAKSHDEEIQDYVKVVFRKAEDAADELGLKRDFLALTYADGWQDVMGSRSPGTVRGMWKASRKYDPLQVFQKLVKGGFKLPVEREAEM
;
A
#
# COMPACT_ATOMS: atom_id res chain seq x y z
N MET A 1 -13.85 0.33 -6.39
CA MET A 1 -15.27 0.23 -6.81
C MET A 1 -15.43 -1.05 -7.61
N ILE A 2 -16.50 -1.80 -7.37
CA ILE A 2 -16.88 -3.00 -8.12
C ILE A 2 -18.40 -2.99 -8.38
N ASP A 3 -18.85 -3.75 -9.37
CA ASP A 3 -20.27 -3.96 -9.67
C ASP A 3 -20.59 -5.47 -9.84
N PRO A 4 -20.59 -6.26 -8.74
CA PRO A 4 -20.76 -7.71 -8.79
C PRO A 4 -22.13 -8.15 -9.30
N ALA A 5 -23.15 -7.35 -9.05
CA ALA A 5 -24.56 -7.65 -9.33
C ALA A 5 -25.10 -6.91 -10.57
N GLY A 6 -24.31 -6.05 -11.21
CA GLY A 6 -24.73 -5.26 -12.37
C GLY A 6 -25.78 -4.17 -12.04
N ILE A 7 -25.84 -3.73 -10.78
CA ILE A 7 -26.81 -2.72 -10.28
C ILE A 7 -26.17 -1.34 -10.07
N GLY A 8 -24.84 -1.25 -10.17
CA GLY A 8 -24.09 -0.03 -9.96
C GLY A 8 -22.77 -0.25 -9.22
N ASN A 9 -21.82 0.64 -9.46
CA ASN A 9 -20.52 0.61 -8.79
C ASN A 9 -20.66 1.05 -7.32
N ARG A 10 -20.20 0.20 -6.38
CA ARG A 10 -20.03 0.57 -4.96
C ARG A 10 -18.59 0.38 -4.48
N THR A 11 -18.27 0.98 -3.35
CA THR A 11 -17.01 0.72 -2.64
C THR A 11 -17.04 -0.71 -2.10
N ALA A 12 -15.91 -1.40 -2.20
CA ALA A 12 -15.70 -2.73 -1.66
C ALA A 12 -14.22 -2.87 -1.27
N ILE A 13 -13.97 -3.75 -0.32
CA ILE A 13 -12.63 -4.11 0.12
C ILE A 13 -12.12 -5.23 -0.78
N LEU A 14 -10.95 -5.01 -1.38
CA LEU A 14 -10.29 -5.98 -2.24
C LEU A 14 -9.02 -6.48 -1.56
N ILE A 15 -8.76 -7.78 -1.65
CA ILE A 15 -7.55 -8.40 -1.09
C ILE A 15 -6.62 -8.66 -2.27
N ASN A 16 -5.44 -8.03 -2.27
CA ASN A 16 -4.50 -8.05 -3.39
C ASN A 16 -5.15 -7.66 -4.75
N GLY A 17 -6.11 -6.73 -4.72
CA GLY A 17 -6.84 -6.26 -5.89
C GLY A 17 -7.92 -7.23 -6.42
N GLN A 18 -8.25 -8.28 -5.66
CA GLN A 18 -9.23 -9.31 -6.05
C GLN A 18 -10.46 -9.30 -5.12
N PHE A 19 -11.60 -9.68 -5.68
CA PHE A 19 -12.84 -10.00 -4.97
C PHE A 19 -13.51 -11.21 -5.62
N PRO A 20 -13.77 -12.30 -4.89
CA PRO A 20 -13.28 -12.57 -3.52
C PRO A 20 -11.74 -12.54 -3.44
N GLY A 21 -11.21 -12.54 -2.22
CA GLY A 21 -9.78 -12.65 -1.99
C GLY A 21 -9.20 -13.97 -2.52
N PRO A 22 -7.87 -14.04 -2.73
CA PRO A 22 -7.21 -15.23 -3.27
C PRO A 22 -7.44 -16.46 -2.38
N THR A 23 -7.58 -17.64 -3.00
CA THR A 23 -7.63 -18.90 -2.24
C THR A 23 -6.24 -19.24 -1.71
N LEU A 24 -6.14 -19.55 -0.42
CA LEU A 24 -4.92 -20.06 0.19
C LEU A 24 -4.91 -21.59 0.10
N HIS A 25 -3.89 -22.16 -0.53
CA HIS A 25 -3.69 -23.60 -0.61
C HIS A 25 -2.54 -23.99 0.30
N LEU A 26 -2.81 -24.92 1.22
CA LEU A 26 -1.91 -25.36 2.28
C LEU A 26 -1.96 -26.87 2.37
N ASP A 27 -0.91 -27.47 2.91
CA ASP A 27 -0.93 -28.86 3.33
C ASP A 27 -1.13 -28.95 4.84
N GLN A 28 -1.81 -30.01 5.29
CA GLN A 28 -1.95 -30.25 6.72
C GLN A 28 -0.57 -30.35 7.38
N TYR A 29 -0.42 -29.66 8.51
CA TYR A 29 0.79 -29.45 9.31
C TYR A 29 1.77 -28.39 8.79
N ASP A 30 1.42 -27.63 7.75
CA ASP A 30 2.19 -26.45 7.38
C ASP A 30 2.22 -25.42 8.51
N ASP A 31 3.39 -24.82 8.72
CA ASP A 31 3.54 -23.60 9.52
C ASP A 31 3.24 -22.41 8.62
N VAL A 32 2.14 -21.71 8.93
CA VAL A 32 1.59 -20.65 8.09
C VAL A 32 1.98 -19.29 8.66
N GLU A 33 2.47 -18.42 7.79
CA GLU A 33 2.72 -17.01 8.09
C GLU A 33 2.06 -16.13 7.03
N ILE A 34 1.21 -15.20 7.48
CA ILE A 34 0.49 -14.26 6.62
C ILE A 34 0.69 -12.85 7.17
N VAL A 35 1.31 -11.97 6.38
CA VAL A 35 1.43 -10.54 6.70
C VAL A 35 0.31 -9.76 6.01
N VAL A 36 -0.61 -9.22 6.80
CA VAL A 36 -1.70 -8.38 6.32
C VAL A 36 -1.28 -6.92 6.41
N ASN A 37 -1.14 -6.28 5.25
CA ASN A 37 -0.87 -4.84 5.15
C ASN A 37 -2.20 -4.10 4.98
N ASN A 38 -2.56 -3.25 5.95
CA ASN A 38 -3.81 -2.51 5.88
C ASN A 38 -3.64 -1.23 5.05
N TYR A 39 -4.08 -1.26 3.79
CA TYR A 39 -4.14 -0.09 2.90
C TYR A 39 -5.53 0.56 2.83
N LEU A 40 -6.45 0.19 3.73
CA LEU A 40 -7.78 0.77 3.83
C LEU A 40 -7.74 2.14 4.51
N ARG A 41 -8.85 2.87 4.46
CA ARG A 41 -9.03 4.17 5.13
C ARG A 41 -9.53 4.02 6.57
N GLU A 42 -9.57 2.80 7.07
CA GLU A 42 -10.13 2.41 8.35
C GLU A 42 -9.35 1.20 8.88
N ASP A 43 -9.50 0.93 10.17
CA ASP A 43 -8.89 -0.21 10.82
C ASP A 43 -9.51 -1.52 10.28
N ALA A 44 -8.74 -2.60 10.31
CA ALA A 44 -9.18 -3.90 9.82
C ALA A 44 -8.55 -5.04 10.61
N THR A 45 -9.13 -6.23 10.54
CA THR A 45 -8.50 -7.48 11.01
C THR A 45 -8.84 -8.59 10.03
N VAL A 46 -8.12 -9.71 10.10
CA VAL A 46 -8.42 -10.92 9.33
C VAL A 46 -8.55 -12.07 10.31
N HIS A 47 -9.74 -12.64 10.38
CA HIS A 47 -10.02 -13.88 11.10
C HIS A 47 -9.91 -15.09 10.16
N PHE A 48 -9.38 -16.19 10.67
CA PHE A 48 -9.23 -17.46 9.95
C PHE A 48 -10.29 -18.44 10.43
N HIS A 49 -11.46 -18.36 9.80
CA HIS A 49 -12.68 -19.03 10.22
C HIS A 49 -12.55 -20.55 10.22
N GLY A 50 -12.73 -21.15 11.40
CA GLY A 50 -12.65 -22.59 11.64
C GLY A 50 -11.24 -23.14 11.85
N ILE A 51 -10.20 -22.29 11.81
CA ILE A 51 -8.83 -22.63 12.23
C ILE A 51 -8.75 -22.56 13.76
N SER A 52 -8.19 -23.60 14.40
CA SER A 52 -8.25 -23.79 15.85
C SER A 52 -7.47 -22.75 16.67
N GLN A 53 -6.44 -22.15 16.05
CA GLN A 53 -5.47 -21.26 16.68
C GLN A 53 -4.83 -21.85 17.96
N ALA A 54 -4.68 -23.18 18.00
CA ALA A 54 -4.26 -23.92 19.19
C ALA A 54 -2.94 -23.44 19.83
N LEU A 55 -2.02 -22.96 19.01
CA LEU A 55 -0.70 -22.47 19.43
C LEU A 55 -0.53 -20.95 19.28
N SER A 56 -1.59 -20.26 18.83
CA SER A 56 -1.49 -18.89 18.34
C SER A 56 -2.76 -18.06 18.55
N PRO A 57 -3.33 -18.01 19.77
CA PRO A 57 -4.59 -17.30 20.03
C PRO A 57 -4.56 -15.81 19.62
N TRP A 58 -3.39 -15.16 19.63
CA TRP A 58 -3.22 -13.78 19.15
C TRP A 58 -3.28 -13.62 17.61
N SER A 59 -3.35 -14.72 16.84
CA SER A 59 -3.53 -14.72 15.38
C SER A 59 -4.95 -15.09 14.98
N ASP A 60 -5.89 -15.10 15.92
CA ASP A 60 -7.29 -15.38 15.66
C ASP A 60 -7.98 -14.24 14.88
N GLY A 61 -7.55 -12.98 15.01
CA GLY A 61 -8.05 -11.90 14.16
C GLY A 61 -9.26 -11.14 14.66
N THR A 62 -9.62 -11.26 15.94
CA THR A 62 -10.78 -10.57 16.52
C THR A 62 -10.34 -9.35 17.35
N PRO A 63 -10.63 -8.13 16.88
CA PRO A 63 -10.24 -6.90 17.57
C PRO A 63 -10.95 -6.80 18.92
N GLY A 64 -10.25 -6.34 19.95
CA GLY A 64 -10.76 -6.27 21.32
C GLY A 64 -10.81 -7.61 22.06
N VAL A 65 -10.68 -8.75 21.35
CA VAL A 65 -10.69 -10.10 21.95
C VAL A 65 -9.31 -10.73 21.92
N SER A 66 -8.80 -11.07 20.73
CA SER A 66 -7.52 -11.76 20.53
C SER A 66 -6.39 -10.82 20.16
N GLN A 67 -6.70 -9.68 19.54
CA GLN A 67 -5.70 -8.68 19.13
C GLN A 67 -6.28 -7.26 19.10
N ARG A 68 -5.43 -6.27 18.80
CA ARG A 68 -5.87 -4.92 18.40
C ARG A 68 -6.20 -4.92 16.90
N ALA A 69 -7.04 -3.99 16.47
CA ALA A 69 -7.27 -3.77 15.06
C ALA A 69 -5.98 -3.32 14.34
N VAL A 70 -5.80 -3.78 13.10
CA VAL A 70 -4.67 -3.39 12.23
C VAL A 70 -4.94 -1.98 11.72
N ARG A 71 -4.20 -0.99 12.20
CA ARG A 71 -4.40 0.41 11.83
C ARG A 71 -4.08 0.70 10.37
N LEU A 72 -4.65 1.78 9.83
CA LEU A 72 -4.33 2.25 8.48
C LEU A 72 -2.81 2.41 8.28
N GLY A 73 -2.29 1.88 7.17
CA GLY A 73 -0.87 1.90 6.82
C GLY A 73 0.03 0.96 7.64
N ALA A 74 -0.52 0.26 8.64
CA ALA A 74 0.22 -0.71 9.44
C ALA A 74 0.05 -2.14 8.90
N SER A 75 0.89 -3.06 9.38
CA SER A 75 0.87 -4.47 8.97
C SER A 75 0.91 -5.47 10.12
N TYR A 76 0.03 -6.46 10.13
CA TYR A 76 -0.06 -7.49 11.18
C TYR A 76 0.40 -8.85 10.66
N ARG A 77 1.20 -9.58 11.45
CA ARG A 77 1.75 -10.88 11.08
C ARG A 77 1.00 -12.00 11.79
N TYR A 78 0.10 -12.66 11.09
CA TYR A 78 -0.60 -13.84 11.55
C TYR A 78 0.30 -15.07 11.40
N ARG A 79 0.43 -15.85 12.46
CA ARG A 79 1.16 -17.11 12.46
C ARG A 79 0.34 -18.19 13.13
N TRP A 80 0.20 -19.33 12.48
CA TRP A 80 -0.54 -20.48 12.99
C TRP A 80 -0.11 -21.76 12.26
N GLN A 81 -0.50 -22.92 12.77
CA GLN A 81 -0.26 -24.21 12.13
C GLN A 81 -1.55 -24.75 11.53
N ALA A 82 -1.49 -25.28 10.31
CA ALA A 82 -2.63 -25.93 9.64
C ALA A 82 -2.86 -27.34 10.23
N ASP A 83 -3.27 -27.42 11.49
CA ASP A 83 -3.38 -28.66 12.27
C ASP A 83 -4.45 -29.63 11.73
N GLU A 84 -5.57 -29.10 11.25
CA GLU A 84 -6.66 -29.86 10.64
C GLU A 84 -6.75 -29.65 9.12
N SER A 85 -6.98 -30.74 8.40
CA SER A 85 -7.31 -30.70 6.98
C SER A 85 -8.76 -30.33 6.74
N GLY A 86 -9.06 -29.71 5.61
CA GLY A 86 -10.42 -29.36 5.23
C GLY A 86 -10.49 -28.07 4.43
N VAL A 87 -11.72 -27.56 4.28
CA VAL A 87 -11.96 -26.27 3.62
C VAL A 87 -12.49 -25.28 4.65
N TYR A 88 -11.82 -24.14 4.70
CA TYR A 88 -12.03 -23.02 5.60
C TYR A 88 -12.09 -21.73 4.78
N PHE A 89 -12.18 -20.59 5.45
CA PHE A 89 -12.07 -19.30 4.80
C PHE A 89 -11.49 -18.28 5.78
N TYR A 90 -10.95 -17.19 5.24
CA TYR A 90 -10.58 -16.03 6.03
C TYR A 90 -11.52 -14.88 5.69
N HIS A 91 -11.81 -14.03 6.67
CA HIS A 91 -12.68 -12.88 6.48
C HIS A 91 -12.34 -11.74 7.44
N ALA A 92 -12.81 -10.53 7.14
CA ALA A 92 -12.74 -9.43 8.09
C ALA A 92 -13.55 -9.74 9.34
N HIS A 93 -13.00 -9.38 10.50
CA HIS A 93 -13.67 -9.49 11.79
C HIS A 93 -13.65 -8.15 12.53
N ASN A 94 -13.60 -7.05 11.78
CA ASN A 94 -13.65 -5.70 12.30
C ASN A 94 -14.89 -5.02 11.72
N ARG A 95 -15.79 -4.54 12.59
CA ARG A 95 -17.11 -4.01 12.21
C ARG A 95 -17.88 -5.03 11.34
N GLY A 96 -18.42 -4.60 10.20
CA GLY A 96 -19.06 -5.47 9.20
C GLY A 96 -18.39 -5.48 7.84
N GLN A 97 -17.07 -5.28 7.81
CA GLN A 97 -16.25 -5.27 6.59
C GLN A 97 -16.34 -6.57 5.76
N ILE A 98 -16.80 -7.68 6.33
CA ILE A 98 -17.10 -8.91 5.58
C ILE A 98 -18.16 -8.66 4.49
N MET A 99 -19.20 -7.87 4.80
CA MET A 99 -20.24 -7.47 3.83
C MET A 99 -19.71 -6.53 2.75
N ASP A 100 -18.57 -5.89 2.99
CA ASP A 100 -17.88 -5.04 2.02
C ASP A 100 -16.91 -5.81 1.12
N GLY A 101 -16.82 -7.13 1.27
CA GLY A 101 -16.12 -8.03 0.36
C GLY A 101 -14.78 -8.56 0.86
N MET A 102 -14.41 -8.32 2.12
CA MET A 102 -13.16 -8.79 2.69
C MET A 102 -13.27 -10.26 3.15
N TYR A 103 -13.18 -11.20 2.21
CA TYR A 103 -13.13 -12.64 2.49
C TYR A 103 -12.46 -13.45 1.35
N GLY A 104 -11.96 -14.64 1.65
CA GLY A 104 -11.39 -15.58 0.67
C GLY A 104 -11.26 -16.99 1.23
N ALA A 105 -11.14 -18.00 0.37
CA ALA A 105 -11.12 -19.40 0.79
C ALA A 105 -9.74 -19.87 1.29
N ILE A 106 -9.74 -20.92 2.12
CA ILE A 106 -8.55 -21.65 2.56
C ILE A 106 -8.81 -23.13 2.31
N VAL A 107 -7.89 -23.80 1.63
CA VAL A 107 -7.93 -25.24 1.37
C VAL A 107 -6.71 -25.87 2.01
N VAL A 108 -6.92 -26.72 3.02
CA VAL A 108 -5.88 -27.49 3.69
C VAL A 108 -5.97 -28.94 3.24
N THR A 109 -5.04 -29.37 2.40
CA THR A 109 -4.98 -30.73 1.84
C THR A 109 -4.79 -31.76 2.96
N ALA A 110 -5.63 -32.78 2.97
CA ALA A 110 -5.55 -33.85 3.96
C ALA A 110 -4.30 -34.71 3.78
N SER A 111 -3.56 -34.93 4.88
CA SER A 111 -2.43 -35.87 4.89
C SER A 111 -2.88 -37.27 4.42
N PRO A 112 -2.03 -38.07 3.75
CA PRO A 112 -2.35 -39.45 3.37
C PRO A 112 -2.77 -40.35 4.53
N ARG A 113 -2.50 -39.96 5.78
CA ARG A 113 -2.89 -40.68 7.00
C ARG A 113 -4.33 -40.45 7.43
N VAL A 114 -4.97 -39.39 6.95
CA VAL A 114 -6.36 -39.08 7.27
C VAL A 114 -7.27 -40.05 6.51
N GLU A 115 -8.16 -40.72 7.22
CA GLU A 115 -9.12 -41.64 6.61
C GLU A 115 -10.21 -40.84 5.86
N ARG A 116 -10.43 -41.16 4.58
CA ARG A 116 -11.53 -40.59 3.78
C ARG A 116 -12.72 -41.55 3.79
N PRO A 117 -13.97 -41.04 3.79
CA PRO A 117 -15.17 -41.88 3.82
C PRO A 117 -15.55 -42.47 2.45
N PHE A 118 -14.67 -42.43 1.45
CA PHE A 118 -15.01 -42.78 0.06
C PHE A 118 -15.29 -44.27 -0.15
N ASN A 119 -14.80 -45.13 0.75
CA ASN A 119 -15.18 -46.55 0.83
C ASN A 119 -16.66 -46.76 1.20
N LEU A 120 -17.31 -45.78 1.83
CA LEU A 120 -18.76 -45.79 2.10
C LEU A 120 -19.58 -45.37 0.87
N ILE A 121 -18.95 -44.77 -0.15
CA ILE A 121 -19.59 -44.41 -1.42
C ILE A 121 -19.46 -45.56 -2.43
N SER A 122 -18.27 -46.14 -2.56
CA SER A 122 -17.99 -47.24 -3.49
C SER A 122 -17.00 -48.25 -2.92
N SER A 123 -17.16 -49.52 -3.30
CA SER A 123 -16.20 -50.60 -2.98
C SER A 123 -15.14 -50.79 -4.07
N SER A 124 -15.23 -50.05 -5.18
CA SER A 124 -14.27 -50.12 -6.29
C SER A 124 -13.02 -49.30 -5.97
N GLU A 125 -11.86 -49.94 -5.90
CA GLU A 125 -10.57 -49.24 -5.70
C GLU A 125 -10.33 -48.15 -6.75
N ARG A 126 -10.78 -48.39 -7.99
CA ARG A 126 -10.70 -47.41 -9.07
C ARG A 126 -11.57 -46.18 -8.80
N GLU A 127 -12.83 -46.36 -8.41
CA GLU A 127 -13.71 -45.22 -8.14
C GLU A 127 -13.26 -44.45 -6.89
N ILE A 128 -12.71 -45.14 -5.89
CA ILE A 128 -12.08 -44.49 -4.72
C ILE A 128 -10.89 -43.63 -5.16
N ALA A 129 -10.02 -44.13 -6.02
CA ALA A 129 -8.90 -43.36 -6.55
C ALA A 129 -9.37 -42.12 -7.35
N GLU A 130 -10.41 -42.27 -8.16
CA GLU A 130 -11.02 -41.16 -8.92
C GLU A 130 -11.65 -40.10 -7.99
N MET A 131 -12.27 -40.49 -6.88
CA MET A 131 -12.79 -39.55 -5.86
C MET A 131 -11.67 -38.83 -5.10
N LEU A 132 -10.56 -39.52 -4.80
CA LEU A 132 -9.37 -38.89 -4.20
C LEU A 132 -8.72 -37.88 -5.16
N GLU A 133 -8.68 -38.17 -6.46
CA GLU A 133 -8.21 -37.23 -7.48
C GLU A 133 -9.13 -36.01 -7.61
N ALA A 134 -10.44 -36.23 -7.55
CA ALA A 134 -11.42 -35.14 -7.52
C ALA A 134 -11.23 -34.25 -6.28
N GLU A 135 -11.06 -34.84 -5.08
CA GLU A 135 -10.77 -34.10 -3.85
C GLU A 135 -9.47 -33.28 -3.95
N ALA A 136 -8.41 -33.84 -4.54
CA ALA A 136 -7.14 -33.13 -4.70
C ALA A 136 -7.22 -31.89 -5.62
N THR A 137 -8.25 -31.81 -6.45
CA THR A 137 -8.50 -30.69 -7.38
C THR A 137 -9.78 -29.92 -7.04
N LEU A 138 -10.23 -30.00 -5.79
CA LEU A 138 -11.51 -29.42 -5.36
C LEU A 138 -11.58 -27.92 -5.68
N GLN A 139 -12.78 -27.46 -6.07
CA GLN A 139 -13.03 -26.04 -6.36
C GLN A 139 -13.84 -25.40 -5.21
N PRO A 140 -13.29 -24.40 -4.49
CA PRO A 140 -14.05 -23.62 -3.52
C PRO A 140 -14.97 -22.60 -4.22
N LEU A 141 -16.22 -22.56 -3.78
CA LEU A 141 -17.29 -21.73 -4.32
C LEU A 141 -17.86 -20.86 -3.19
N MET A 142 -17.43 -19.60 -3.14
CA MET A 142 -17.94 -18.60 -2.22
C MET A 142 -19.33 -18.15 -2.67
N ILE A 143 -20.35 -18.35 -1.86
CA ILE A 143 -21.74 -17.93 -2.12
C ILE A 143 -22.15 -16.89 -1.08
N SER A 144 -22.53 -15.69 -1.50
CA SER A 144 -22.87 -14.61 -0.57
C SER A 144 -24.11 -13.87 -1.02
N ASP A 145 -24.85 -13.31 -0.06
CA ASP A 145 -25.72 -12.17 -0.36
C ASP A 145 -24.88 -10.91 -0.66
N TRP A 146 -25.52 -9.93 -1.31
CA TRP A 146 -24.89 -8.68 -1.70
C TRP A 146 -25.90 -7.54 -1.72
N THR A 147 -25.43 -6.35 -1.36
CA THR A 147 -26.20 -5.11 -1.43
C THR A 147 -25.39 -3.97 -2.06
N GLN A 148 -26.05 -2.92 -2.53
CA GLN A 148 -25.42 -1.70 -3.03
C GLN A 148 -24.88 -0.77 -1.93
N PHE A 149 -25.25 -0.98 -0.66
CA PHE A 149 -24.85 -0.13 0.47
C PHE A 149 -23.62 -0.68 1.20
N ALA A 150 -22.59 0.15 1.41
CA ALA A 150 -21.50 -0.22 2.31
C ALA A 150 -22.03 -0.53 3.71
N PHE A 151 -21.34 -1.36 4.49
CA PHE A 151 -21.88 -1.83 5.77
C PHE A 151 -22.28 -0.69 6.71
N ASP A 152 -21.47 0.36 6.83
CA ASP A 152 -21.80 1.54 7.65
C ASP A 152 -23.05 2.28 7.14
N GLU A 153 -23.28 2.33 5.82
CA GLU A 153 -24.50 2.88 5.23
C GLU A 153 -25.70 1.98 5.52
N PHE A 154 -25.51 0.66 5.40
CA PHE A 154 -26.52 -0.34 5.68
C PHE A 154 -27.01 -0.26 7.12
N MET A 155 -26.08 -0.24 8.09
CA MET A 155 -26.40 -0.06 9.51
C MET A 155 -27.01 1.31 9.80
N GLY A 156 -26.52 2.39 9.18
CA GLY A 156 -27.11 3.72 9.34
C GLY A 156 -28.57 3.79 8.89
N ILE A 157 -28.94 3.06 7.83
CA ILE A 157 -30.35 2.94 7.39
C ILE A 157 -31.17 2.17 8.43
N GLU A 158 -30.62 1.07 8.96
CA GLU A 158 -31.27 0.22 9.96
C GLU A 158 -31.56 1.01 11.25
N GLU A 159 -30.58 1.76 11.74
CA GLU A 159 -30.68 2.63 12.92
C GLU A 159 -31.70 3.77 12.70
N ALA A 160 -31.62 4.46 11.56
CA ALA A 160 -32.49 5.59 11.24
C ALA A 160 -33.96 5.18 11.12
N ALA A 161 -34.24 4.06 10.46
CA ALA A 161 -35.58 3.50 10.34
C ALA A 161 -36.05 2.76 11.60
N ASN A 162 -35.12 2.46 12.52
CA ASN A 162 -35.31 1.61 13.70
C ASN A 162 -35.99 0.28 13.36
N ILE A 163 -35.41 -0.41 12.39
CA ILE A 163 -35.84 -1.75 11.94
C ILE A 163 -34.71 -2.74 12.13
N ASP A 164 -35.00 -4.00 11.88
CA ASP A 164 -34.07 -5.11 11.71
C ASP A 164 -34.15 -5.52 10.23
N PHE A 165 -33.03 -5.35 9.53
CA PHE A 165 -33.00 -5.26 8.08
C PHE A 165 -32.91 -6.65 7.45
N THR A 166 -33.88 -7.00 6.60
CA THR A 166 -34.02 -8.35 6.01
C THR A 166 -34.13 -8.31 4.49
N CYS A 167 -33.31 -7.50 3.81
CA CYS A 167 -33.46 -7.28 2.37
C CYS A 167 -32.10 -7.03 1.69
N MET A 168 -31.78 -7.83 0.67
CA MET A 168 -30.53 -7.76 -0.10
C MET A 168 -30.81 -7.54 -1.59
N ASP A 169 -29.79 -7.17 -2.35
CA ASP A 169 -29.93 -6.88 -3.79
C ASP A 169 -29.74 -8.13 -4.67
N ALA A 170 -28.80 -9.01 -4.32
CA ALA A 170 -28.47 -10.19 -5.14
C ALA A 170 -27.83 -11.32 -4.30
N LEU A 171 -27.77 -12.52 -4.89
CA LEU A 171 -26.85 -13.59 -4.48
C LEU A 171 -25.70 -13.69 -5.49
N LEU A 172 -24.48 -13.83 -4.99
CA LEU A 172 -23.25 -13.94 -5.76
C LEU A 172 -22.66 -15.34 -5.63
N MET A 173 -22.00 -15.82 -6.69
CA MET A 173 -21.07 -16.95 -6.63
C MET A 173 -19.70 -16.47 -7.10
N ASN A 174 -18.68 -16.66 -6.26
CA ASN A 174 -17.30 -16.18 -6.49
C ASN A 174 -17.25 -14.74 -7.02
N GLY A 175 -18.03 -13.85 -6.38
CA GLY A 175 -18.04 -12.41 -6.66
C GLY A 175 -18.85 -11.97 -7.88
N VAL A 176 -19.66 -12.86 -8.46
CA VAL A 176 -20.48 -12.54 -9.64
C VAL A 176 -21.92 -13.02 -9.45
N GLY A 177 -22.89 -12.16 -9.78
CA GLY A 177 -24.31 -12.46 -9.72
C GLY A 177 -25.16 -11.41 -10.43
N SER A 178 -26.46 -11.35 -10.17
CA SER A 178 -27.36 -10.32 -10.72
C SER A 178 -28.56 -10.09 -9.82
N GLN A 179 -29.09 -8.86 -9.81
CA GLN A 179 -30.39 -8.58 -9.22
C GLN A 179 -31.50 -8.94 -10.21
N TYR A 180 -32.30 -9.94 -9.89
CA TYR A 180 -33.42 -10.39 -10.71
C TYR A 180 -34.73 -9.73 -10.26
N CYS A 181 -35.28 -8.83 -11.07
CA CYS A 181 -36.59 -8.23 -10.81
C CYS A 181 -37.70 -9.13 -11.38
N LEU A 182 -38.41 -9.81 -10.50
CA LEU A 182 -39.54 -10.66 -10.87
C LEU A 182 -40.80 -9.84 -11.12
N ASP A 183 -41.65 -10.34 -12.03
CA ASP A 183 -42.99 -9.77 -12.17
C ASP A 183 -43.85 -10.03 -10.93
N ARG A 184 -44.91 -9.23 -10.78
CA ARG A 184 -45.80 -9.31 -9.61
C ARG A 184 -46.43 -10.69 -9.43
N ARG A 185 -46.78 -11.36 -10.53
CA ARG A 185 -47.41 -12.68 -10.49
C ARG A 185 -46.45 -13.71 -9.90
N LEU A 186 -45.18 -13.69 -10.31
CA LEU A 186 -44.14 -14.57 -9.78
C LEU A 186 -43.83 -14.24 -8.32
N LEU A 187 -43.74 -12.97 -7.94
CA LEU A 187 -43.57 -12.58 -6.52
C LEU A 187 -44.70 -13.12 -5.65
N ASP A 188 -45.95 -12.94 -6.08
CA ASP A 188 -47.12 -13.48 -5.37
C ASP A 188 -47.09 -15.02 -5.35
N GLU A 189 -46.71 -15.69 -6.44
CA GLU A 189 -46.57 -17.16 -6.48
C GLU A 189 -45.50 -17.66 -5.50
N TYR A 190 -44.36 -16.97 -5.45
CA TYR A 190 -43.16 -17.35 -4.71
C TYR A 190 -43.14 -16.86 -3.25
N THR A 191 -44.08 -16.01 -2.85
CA THR A 191 -44.23 -15.63 -1.44
C THR A 191 -44.75 -16.81 -0.63
N SER A 192 -44.09 -17.10 0.50
CA SER A 192 -44.51 -18.16 1.45
C SER A 192 -45.97 -18.01 1.86
N PRO A 193 -46.76 -19.10 1.97
CA PRO A 193 -48.14 -19.05 2.46
C PRO A 193 -48.28 -18.38 3.84
N LEU A 194 -47.31 -18.59 4.74
CA LEU A 194 -47.31 -17.97 6.06
C LEU A 194 -47.15 -16.45 5.96
N VAL A 195 -46.23 -15.98 5.12
CA VAL A 195 -46.02 -14.54 4.88
C VAL A 195 -47.28 -13.92 4.28
N LYS A 196 -47.93 -14.58 3.31
CA LYS A 196 -49.21 -14.08 2.74
C LYS A 196 -50.28 -13.89 3.81
N GLN A 197 -50.47 -14.88 4.68
CA GLN A 197 -51.44 -14.79 5.78
C GLN A 197 -51.13 -13.62 6.70
N ILE A 198 -49.85 -13.39 7.02
CA ILE A 198 -49.43 -12.26 7.83
C ILE A 198 -49.73 -10.93 7.13
N LEU A 199 -49.36 -10.80 5.85
CA LEU A 199 -49.58 -9.58 5.07
C LEU A 199 -51.07 -9.23 4.94
N ASP A 200 -51.92 -10.24 4.77
CA ASP A 200 -53.38 -10.08 4.78
C ASP A 200 -53.90 -9.54 6.13
N ILE A 201 -53.36 -10.04 7.26
CA ILE A 201 -53.73 -9.59 8.61
C ILE A 201 -53.36 -8.12 8.85
N VAL A 202 -52.19 -7.69 8.37
CA VAL A 202 -51.71 -6.31 8.55
C VAL A 202 -52.20 -5.34 7.47
N GLY A 203 -52.94 -5.83 6.47
CA GLY A 203 -53.51 -5.02 5.39
C GLY A 203 -52.50 -4.61 4.30
N GLU A 204 -51.39 -5.33 4.18
CA GLU A 204 -50.38 -5.12 3.13
C GLU A 204 -50.76 -5.87 1.85
N LYS A 205 -50.53 -5.26 0.68
CA LYS A 205 -50.91 -5.86 -0.62
C LYS A 205 -50.00 -6.99 -1.08
N GLY A 206 -48.91 -7.26 -0.33
CA GLY A 206 -47.94 -8.33 -0.55
C GLY A 206 -46.50 -7.81 -0.43
N ILE A 207 -45.52 -8.61 -0.86
CA ILE A 207 -44.09 -8.24 -0.78
C ILE A 207 -43.71 -7.09 -1.73
N THR A 208 -42.55 -6.47 -1.54
CA THR A 208 -42.09 -5.36 -2.38
C THR A 208 -41.63 -5.82 -3.78
N ASP A 209 -41.38 -4.89 -4.71
CA ASP A 209 -40.87 -5.21 -6.05
C ASP A 209 -39.44 -5.81 -6.00
N LYS A 210 -38.70 -5.52 -4.92
CA LYS A 210 -37.40 -6.14 -4.58
C LYS A 210 -37.55 -7.56 -3.98
N GLY A 211 -38.78 -7.99 -3.75
CA GLY A 211 -39.12 -9.29 -3.17
C GLY A 211 -39.08 -9.33 -1.64
N CYS A 212 -38.95 -8.19 -0.97
CA CYS A 212 -38.76 -8.13 0.48
C CYS A 212 -40.11 -8.03 1.22
N VAL A 213 -40.21 -8.66 2.39
CA VAL A 213 -41.39 -8.56 3.26
C VAL A 213 -41.41 -7.20 3.94
N PRO A 214 -42.40 -6.32 3.69
CA PRO A 214 -42.41 -4.96 4.23
C PRO A 214 -42.14 -4.93 5.74
N PRO A 215 -41.38 -3.95 6.26
CA PRO A 215 -40.95 -3.89 7.65
C PRO A 215 -42.11 -3.47 8.58
N VAL A 216 -43.14 -4.29 8.65
CA VAL A 216 -44.33 -4.06 9.49
C VAL A 216 -44.07 -4.49 10.93
N GLN A 217 -44.81 -3.87 11.85
CA GLN A 217 -44.70 -4.06 13.30
C GLN A 217 -44.63 -5.54 13.72
N LEU A 218 -45.39 -6.42 13.09
CA LEU A 218 -45.46 -7.83 13.46
C LEU A 218 -44.12 -8.57 13.29
N PHE A 219 -43.34 -8.24 12.25
CA PHE A 219 -42.02 -8.82 12.02
C PHE A 219 -40.91 -8.14 12.81
N GLN A 220 -41.10 -6.86 13.14
CA GLN A 220 -40.09 -6.06 13.83
C GLN A 220 -40.14 -6.22 15.35
N GLY A 221 -41.31 -6.58 15.90
CA GLY A 221 -41.56 -6.65 17.35
C GLY A 221 -42.16 -5.36 17.88
N ASN A 222 -42.21 -5.18 19.20
CA ASN A 222 -42.81 -3.99 19.83
C ASN A 222 -41.82 -2.80 19.90
N PHE A 223 -41.48 -2.22 18.74
CA PHE A 223 -40.56 -1.08 18.60
C PHE A 223 -41.19 0.08 17.84
N SER A 224 -40.73 1.31 18.10
CA SER A 224 -41.15 2.50 17.34
C SER A 224 -40.46 2.54 15.97
N LEU A 225 -41.17 2.27 14.88
CA LEU A 225 -40.61 2.24 13.53
C LEU A 225 -40.64 3.64 12.88
N HIS A 226 -39.59 4.00 12.12
CA HIS A 226 -39.42 5.28 11.44
C HIS A 226 -39.31 5.09 9.92
N LEU A 227 -40.34 4.48 9.33
CA LEU A 227 -40.32 4.04 7.92
C LEU A 227 -40.21 5.17 6.90
N ASP A 228 -40.46 6.43 7.29
CA ASP A 228 -40.21 7.62 6.48
C ASP A 228 -38.71 7.87 6.22
N GLN A 229 -37.83 7.31 7.06
CA GLN A 229 -36.38 7.39 6.90
C GLN A 229 -35.80 6.22 6.08
N LEU A 230 -36.61 5.22 5.73
CA LEU A 230 -36.15 4.05 4.97
C LEU A 230 -36.03 4.37 3.47
N PRO A 231 -34.83 4.32 2.86
CA PRO A 231 -34.68 4.58 1.44
C PRO A 231 -35.46 3.58 0.59
N ARG A 232 -36.14 4.04 -0.47
CA ARG A 232 -36.94 3.15 -1.32
C ARG A 232 -36.14 2.03 -1.96
N MET A 233 -34.91 2.32 -2.39
CA MET A 233 -33.96 1.35 -2.94
C MET A 233 -33.49 0.28 -1.94
N ALA A 234 -33.56 0.57 -0.64
CA ALA A 234 -33.19 -0.37 0.41
C ALA A 234 -34.13 -1.57 0.43
N TYR A 235 -35.43 -1.32 0.27
CA TYR A 235 -36.48 -2.29 0.59
C TYR A 235 -37.53 -2.48 -0.51
N TYR A 236 -37.87 -1.43 -1.25
CA TYR A 236 -39.04 -1.38 -2.12
C TYR A 236 -38.73 -1.56 -3.61
N GLU A 237 -37.69 -0.89 -4.10
CA GLU A 237 -37.40 -0.79 -5.53
C GLU A 237 -36.42 -1.87 -6.00
N CYS A 238 -36.72 -2.47 -7.16
CA CYS A 238 -35.81 -3.35 -7.87
C CYS A 238 -35.37 -2.67 -9.17
N VAL A 239 -34.07 -2.43 -9.34
CA VAL A 239 -33.54 -1.69 -10.51
C VAL A 239 -33.12 -2.59 -11.65
N GLY A 240 -32.89 -3.87 -11.36
CA GLY A 240 -32.51 -4.88 -12.34
C GLY A 240 -31.03 -4.82 -12.62
N GLY A 241 -30.34 -5.91 -12.28
CA GLY A 241 -28.91 -6.07 -12.50
C GLY A 241 -28.63 -6.83 -13.79
N SER A 242 -27.62 -6.41 -14.54
CA SER A 242 -27.09 -7.18 -15.67
C SER A 242 -25.57 -7.26 -15.58
N SER A 243 -25.05 -8.15 -14.73
CA SER A 243 -23.64 -8.50 -14.84
C SER A 243 -23.41 -9.24 -16.17
N SER A 244 -22.28 -9.00 -16.82
CA SER A 244 -22.05 -9.45 -18.20
C SER A 244 -21.99 -10.98 -18.39
N GLN A 245 -22.00 -11.78 -17.31
CA GLN A 245 -21.95 -13.26 -17.31
C GLN A 245 -22.20 -13.82 -15.89
N ASN A 246 -22.91 -14.94 -15.78
CA ASN A 246 -22.97 -15.73 -14.52
C ASN A 246 -21.64 -16.47 -14.30
N TYR A 247 -21.29 -16.76 -13.04
CA TYR A 247 -20.12 -17.58 -12.73
C TYR A 247 -20.24 -18.99 -13.34
N THR A 248 -19.15 -19.49 -13.91
CA THR A 248 -19.10 -20.82 -14.55
C THR A 248 -18.07 -21.70 -13.85
N VAL A 249 -18.56 -22.78 -13.24
CA VAL A 249 -17.79 -23.90 -12.70
C VAL A 249 -17.48 -24.86 -13.85
N ASN A 250 -16.22 -25.01 -14.22
CA ASN A 250 -15.82 -25.90 -15.30
C ASN A 250 -15.46 -27.28 -14.75
N VAL A 251 -16.01 -28.33 -15.36
CA VAL A 251 -15.72 -29.74 -15.07
C VAL A 251 -15.39 -30.46 -16.37
N SER A 252 -14.61 -31.56 -16.31
CA SER A 252 -14.28 -32.32 -17.52
C SER A 252 -15.15 -33.55 -17.68
N SER A 253 -15.70 -33.78 -18.88
CA SER A 253 -16.40 -35.03 -19.18
C SER A 253 -15.49 -36.27 -19.23
N SER A 254 -14.16 -36.07 -19.21
CA SER A 254 -13.18 -37.15 -19.12
C SER A 254 -12.98 -37.68 -17.69
N GLN A 255 -13.43 -36.93 -16.68
CA GLN A 255 -13.41 -37.34 -15.28
C GLN A 255 -14.76 -37.94 -14.88
N ASN A 256 -14.76 -38.84 -13.89
CA ASN A 256 -16.00 -39.44 -13.37
C ASN A 256 -16.60 -38.66 -12.19
N TRP A 257 -15.79 -37.87 -11.50
CA TRP A 257 -16.15 -37.16 -10.28
C TRP A 257 -15.57 -35.74 -10.28
N ALA A 258 -16.30 -34.80 -9.70
CA ALA A 258 -15.82 -33.47 -9.34
C ALA A 258 -16.07 -33.21 -7.86
N ALA A 259 -15.09 -32.62 -7.16
CA ALA A 259 -15.25 -32.17 -5.79
C ALA A 259 -15.47 -30.65 -5.77
N LEU A 260 -16.54 -30.20 -5.12
CA LEU A 260 -16.90 -28.80 -4.99
C LEU A 260 -17.15 -28.50 -3.51
N THR A 261 -16.75 -27.33 -3.03
CA THR A 261 -17.09 -26.87 -1.67
C THR A 261 -17.79 -25.53 -1.70
N PHE A 262 -19.02 -25.48 -1.20
CA PHE A 262 -19.77 -24.25 -1.04
C PHE A 262 -19.45 -23.62 0.31
N ILE A 263 -19.09 -22.33 0.30
CA ILE A 263 -18.70 -21.55 1.48
C ILE A 263 -19.60 -20.32 1.55
N ASN A 264 -20.25 -20.06 2.68
CA ASN A 264 -21.14 -18.90 2.81
C ASN A 264 -20.55 -17.82 3.74
N PRO A 265 -19.83 -16.81 3.20
CA PRO A 265 -19.41 -15.62 3.95
C PRO A 265 -20.48 -14.51 3.97
N GLY A 266 -21.72 -14.79 3.56
CA GLY A 266 -22.81 -13.82 3.44
C GLY A 266 -23.15 -13.14 4.76
N GLY A 267 -23.78 -11.97 4.68
CA GLY A 267 -24.10 -11.15 5.85
C GLY A 267 -25.43 -11.50 6.52
N LEU A 268 -26.42 -12.00 5.77
CA LEU A 268 -27.78 -12.20 6.28
C LEU A 268 -28.34 -13.60 6.05
N TYR A 269 -28.12 -14.19 4.87
CA TYR A 269 -28.95 -15.32 4.44
C TYR A 269 -28.22 -16.67 4.44
N PRO A 270 -28.83 -17.71 5.03
CA PRO A 270 -28.63 -19.09 4.62
C PRO A 270 -29.09 -19.29 3.17
N ILE A 271 -28.31 -20.05 2.39
CA ILE A 271 -28.52 -20.22 0.96
C ILE A 271 -28.77 -21.69 0.63
N LYS A 272 -29.89 -21.96 -0.03
CA LYS A 272 -30.18 -23.24 -0.68
C LYS A 272 -29.43 -23.34 -2.00
N VAL A 273 -28.85 -24.50 -2.28
CA VAL A 273 -28.16 -24.78 -3.55
C VAL A 273 -28.64 -26.08 -4.17
N THR A 274 -28.90 -26.07 -5.48
CA THR A 274 -29.10 -27.27 -6.30
C THR A 274 -28.31 -27.18 -7.59
N ILE A 275 -27.97 -28.33 -8.18
CA ILE A 275 -27.37 -28.42 -9.52
C ILE A 275 -28.36 -29.19 -10.39
N ASP A 276 -28.90 -28.55 -11.43
CA ASP A 276 -29.89 -29.18 -12.30
C ASP A 276 -29.36 -30.53 -12.84
N ASN A 277 -30.22 -31.54 -12.86
CA ASN A 277 -29.92 -32.93 -13.22
C ASN A 277 -28.94 -33.72 -12.33
N HIS A 278 -28.26 -33.11 -11.36
CA HIS A 278 -27.22 -33.79 -10.58
C HIS A 278 -27.66 -34.09 -9.15
N LYS A 279 -27.34 -35.29 -8.68
CA LYS A 279 -27.25 -35.63 -7.26
C LYS A 279 -25.80 -35.52 -6.82
N PHE A 280 -25.58 -35.35 -5.53
CA PHE A 280 -24.22 -35.28 -5.00
C PHE A 280 -24.12 -35.89 -3.60
N HIS A 281 -22.92 -36.39 -3.31
CA HIS A 281 -22.56 -36.96 -2.02
C HIS A 281 -21.95 -35.87 -1.15
N VAL A 282 -22.62 -35.46 -0.08
CA VAL A 282 -22.03 -34.61 0.95
C VAL A 282 -21.07 -35.46 1.76
N TYR A 283 -19.77 -35.14 1.74
CA TYR A 283 -18.73 -35.97 2.36
C TYR A 283 -17.95 -35.25 3.46
N ALA A 284 -17.98 -33.92 3.50
CA ALA A 284 -17.40 -33.14 4.57
C ALA A 284 -18.18 -31.84 4.80
N VAL A 285 -18.20 -31.38 6.04
CA VAL A 285 -18.80 -30.11 6.43
C VAL A 285 -17.92 -29.45 7.50
N ASP A 286 -17.67 -28.15 7.36
CA ASP A 286 -16.80 -27.33 8.22
C ASP A 286 -15.38 -27.90 8.37
N GLY A 287 -14.87 -28.49 7.28
CA GLY A 287 -13.57 -29.16 7.23
C GLY A 287 -13.55 -30.58 7.82
N GLN A 288 -14.65 -31.06 8.40
CA GLN A 288 -14.71 -32.41 9.00
C GLN A 288 -15.42 -33.38 8.07
N TYR A 289 -14.80 -34.54 7.84
CA TYR A 289 -15.45 -35.65 7.13
C TYR A 289 -16.70 -36.14 7.89
N ILE A 290 -17.71 -36.51 7.13
CA ILE A 290 -18.95 -37.10 7.62
C ILE A 290 -19.22 -38.43 6.94
N GLU A 291 -20.14 -39.22 7.50
CA GLU A 291 -20.72 -40.33 6.75
C GLU A 291 -21.42 -39.78 5.49
N PRO A 292 -21.04 -40.20 4.27
CA PRO A 292 -21.51 -39.55 3.06
C PRO A 292 -23.02 -39.69 2.84
N GLN A 293 -23.66 -38.60 2.43
CA GLN A 293 -25.10 -38.57 2.17
C GLN A 293 -25.41 -38.14 0.75
N ILE A 294 -26.22 -38.93 0.04
CA ILE A 294 -26.69 -38.59 -1.30
C ILE A 294 -27.88 -37.67 -1.20
N VAL A 295 -27.75 -36.46 -1.73
CA VAL A 295 -28.80 -35.44 -1.70
C VAL A 295 -28.90 -34.71 -3.05
N GLU A 296 -29.92 -33.88 -3.16
CA GLU A 296 -30.22 -33.04 -4.34
C GLU A 296 -30.18 -31.54 -4.02
N GLN A 297 -30.32 -31.17 -2.74
CA GLN A 297 -30.29 -29.79 -2.27
C GLN A 297 -29.44 -29.65 -1.01
N LEU A 298 -28.62 -28.60 -0.98
CA LEU A 298 -27.89 -28.15 0.19
C LEU A 298 -28.60 -26.96 0.83
N LEU A 299 -28.50 -26.84 2.14
CA LEU A 299 -28.70 -25.60 2.89
C LEU A 299 -27.35 -25.23 3.50
N ILE A 300 -26.77 -24.10 3.08
CA ILE A 300 -25.48 -23.60 3.57
C ILE A 300 -25.74 -22.35 4.41
N ASN A 301 -25.59 -22.42 5.74
CA ASN A 301 -25.75 -21.24 6.59
C ASN A 301 -24.49 -20.37 6.61
N ASN A 302 -24.62 -19.14 7.09
CA ASN A 302 -23.52 -18.19 7.23
C ASN A 302 -22.40 -18.81 8.10
N GLY A 303 -21.18 -18.79 7.59
CA GLY A 303 -20.02 -19.44 8.20
C GLY A 303 -19.79 -20.89 7.77
N ASN A 304 -20.76 -21.59 7.16
CA ASN A 304 -20.58 -23.00 6.82
C ASN A 304 -19.78 -23.25 5.55
N ARG A 305 -19.16 -24.43 5.53
CA ARG A 305 -18.44 -24.98 4.37
C ARG A 305 -18.95 -26.38 4.12
N ILE A 306 -19.62 -26.63 2.99
CA ILE A 306 -20.16 -27.95 2.66
C ILE A 306 -19.48 -28.49 1.41
N SER A 307 -18.77 -29.61 1.57
CA SER A 307 -18.03 -30.27 0.49
C SER A 307 -18.81 -31.44 -0.08
N ILE A 308 -18.92 -31.46 -1.41
CA ILE A 308 -19.69 -32.45 -2.15
C ILE A 308 -18.86 -33.11 -3.24
N LEU A 309 -19.19 -34.37 -3.52
CA LEU A 309 -18.76 -35.10 -4.71
C LEU A 309 -19.93 -35.19 -5.67
N VAL A 310 -19.74 -34.63 -6.87
CA VAL A 310 -20.70 -34.69 -7.98
C VAL A 310 -20.23 -35.76 -8.95
N ARG A 311 -21.09 -36.72 -9.26
CA ARG A 311 -20.81 -37.70 -10.33
C ARG A 311 -21.05 -37.04 -11.69
N LEU A 312 -20.09 -37.17 -12.59
CA LEU A 312 -20.12 -36.53 -13.91
C LEU A 312 -20.71 -37.48 -14.97
N ASP A 313 -21.92 -37.97 -14.73
CA ASP A 313 -22.59 -39.00 -15.54
C ASP A 313 -23.67 -38.45 -16.50
N GLN A 314 -23.77 -37.12 -16.61
CA GLN A 314 -24.72 -36.45 -17.48
C GLN A 314 -24.13 -36.20 -18.88
N GLU A 315 -24.98 -35.83 -19.86
CA GLU A 315 -24.47 -35.48 -21.19
C GLU A 315 -23.60 -34.21 -21.14
N PRO A 316 -22.50 -34.12 -21.92
CA PRO A 316 -21.65 -32.93 -21.92
C PRO A 316 -22.40 -31.66 -22.37
N ALA A 317 -22.81 -30.84 -21.40
CA ALA A 317 -23.63 -29.64 -21.57
C ALA A 317 -23.37 -28.62 -20.43
N ALA A 318 -24.11 -27.50 -20.45
CA ALA A 318 -24.12 -26.48 -19.41
C ALA A 318 -25.37 -26.62 -18.52
N TYR A 319 -25.18 -26.98 -17.25
CA TYR A 319 -26.24 -27.16 -16.26
C TYR A 319 -26.35 -25.95 -15.33
N THR A 320 -27.56 -25.57 -14.95
CA THR A 320 -27.76 -24.44 -14.04
C THR A 320 -27.50 -24.87 -12.60
N ILE A 321 -26.65 -24.12 -11.91
CA ILE A 321 -26.58 -24.11 -10.45
C ILE A 321 -27.53 -23.05 -9.94
N ARG A 322 -28.46 -23.41 -9.08
CA ARG A 322 -29.49 -22.52 -8.55
C ARG A 322 -29.17 -22.19 -7.10
N MET A 323 -29.33 -20.92 -6.73
CA MET A 323 -29.18 -20.42 -5.37
C MET A 323 -30.48 -19.72 -4.97
N ALA A 324 -30.93 -19.91 -3.74
CA ALA A 324 -32.08 -19.19 -3.18
C ALA A 324 -31.89 -18.99 -1.69
N ASN A 325 -32.31 -17.85 -1.15
CA ASN A 325 -32.33 -17.67 0.30
C ASN A 325 -33.35 -18.62 0.98
N ASP A 326 -33.14 -18.97 2.25
CA ASP A 326 -34.04 -19.85 3.01
C ASP A 326 -34.91 -19.12 4.05
N LEU A 327 -34.73 -17.82 4.25
CA LEU A 327 -35.50 -17.06 5.24
C LEU A 327 -36.80 -16.50 4.65
N LEU A 328 -37.79 -16.28 5.52
CA LEU A 328 -39.09 -15.74 5.12
C LEU A 328 -39.04 -14.25 4.71
N GLY A 329 -37.94 -13.55 5.01
CA GLY A 329 -37.81 -12.10 4.84
C GLY A 329 -37.78 -11.62 3.38
N GLN A 330 -37.40 -12.50 2.43
CA GLN A 330 -37.29 -12.09 1.02
C GLN A 330 -37.47 -13.26 0.05
N VAL A 331 -38.08 -12.98 -1.11
CA VAL A 331 -37.95 -13.83 -2.30
C VAL A 331 -36.71 -13.37 -3.07
N LEU A 332 -35.61 -14.11 -2.91
CA LEU A 332 -34.31 -13.81 -3.51
C LEU A 332 -33.62 -15.09 -3.98
N GLY A 333 -33.20 -15.09 -5.25
CA GLY A 333 -32.45 -16.17 -5.86
C GLY A 333 -31.37 -15.70 -6.82
N GLY A 334 -30.46 -16.60 -7.18
CA GLY A 334 -29.33 -16.36 -8.07
C GLY A 334 -28.96 -17.62 -8.85
N TYR A 335 -28.10 -17.46 -9.86
CA TYR A 335 -27.74 -18.56 -10.77
C TYR A 335 -26.26 -18.55 -11.10
N ALA A 336 -25.70 -19.75 -11.26
CA ALA A 336 -24.39 -20.03 -11.83
C ALA A 336 -24.49 -21.21 -12.81
N VAL A 337 -23.39 -21.59 -13.44
CA VAL A 337 -23.35 -22.65 -14.46
C VAL A 337 -22.32 -23.71 -14.08
N LEU A 338 -22.69 -24.98 -14.13
CA LEU A 338 -21.77 -26.12 -14.17
C LEU A 338 -21.58 -26.52 -15.64
N SER A 339 -20.41 -26.27 -16.20
CA SER A 339 -20.11 -26.49 -17.63
C SER A 339 -19.16 -27.66 -17.83
N TYR A 340 -19.59 -28.64 -18.62
CA TYR A 340 -18.75 -29.74 -19.08
C TYR A 340 -17.87 -29.25 -20.25
N ASP A 341 -16.55 -29.34 -20.09
CA ASP A 341 -15.53 -28.98 -21.08
C ASP A 341 -15.74 -27.58 -21.72
N GLY A 342 -16.27 -26.62 -20.94
CA GLY A 342 -16.55 -25.26 -21.41
C GLY A 342 -17.74 -25.15 -22.37
N SER A 343 -18.61 -26.16 -22.43
CA SER A 343 -19.82 -26.15 -23.24
C SER A 343 -20.77 -25.00 -22.84
N THR A 344 -21.38 -24.38 -23.84
CA THR A 344 -22.44 -23.37 -23.70
C THR A 344 -23.82 -23.91 -24.10
N LYS A 345 -23.90 -25.19 -24.47
CA LYS A 345 -25.14 -25.83 -24.91
C LYS A 345 -26.01 -26.19 -23.71
N THR A 346 -27.30 -25.93 -23.80
CA THR A 346 -28.27 -26.44 -22.82
C THR A 346 -28.45 -27.95 -22.97
N PRO A 347 -28.66 -28.69 -21.87
CA PRO A 347 -28.93 -30.11 -21.93
C PRO A 347 -30.30 -30.37 -22.59
N LYS A 348 -30.40 -31.47 -23.33
CA LYS A 348 -31.65 -31.89 -24.02
C LYS A 348 -32.76 -32.18 -23.03
N HIS A 349 -32.39 -32.67 -21.85
CA HIS A 349 -33.32 -33.07 -20.78
C HIS A 349 -33.06 -32.28 -19.50
N ALA A 350 -33.09 -30.94 -19.60
CA ALA A 350 -32.96 -30.06 -18.44
C ALA A 350 -34.06 -30.36 -17.40
N LYS A 351 -33.65 -30.64 -16.16
CA LYS A 351 -34.53 -30.90 -15.02
C LYS A 351 -34.18 -29.94 -13.88
N ALA A 352 -34.92 -28.84 -13.82
CA ALA A 352 -34.85 -27.90 -12.72
C ALA A 352 -35.33 -28.54 -11.41
N LEU A 353 -34.52 -28.47 -10.36
CA LEU A 353 -34.85 -29.09 -9.06
C LEU A 353 -35.60 -28.13 -8.12
N MET A 354 -35.34 -26.84 -8.23
CA MET A 354 -36.03 -25.79 -7.46
C MET A 354 -36.27 -24.53 -8.29
N ASN A 355 -37.25 -23.73 -7.87
CA ASN A 355 -37.52 -22.42 -8.47
C ASN A 355 -36.64 -21.32 -7.85
N HIS A 356 -36.87 -20.06 -8.24
CA HIS A 356 -36.10 -18.91 -7.77
C HIS A 356 -36.21 -18.65 -6.25
N ALA A 357 -37.32 -19.06 -5.63
CA ALA A 357 -37.55 -18.94 -4.19
C ALA A 357 -37.12 -20.18 -3.40
N GLY A 358 -36.43 -21.13 -4.06
CA GLY A 358 -35.95 -22.36 -3.44
C GLY A 358 -37.06 -23.39 -3.15
N PHE A 359 -38.28 -23.19 -3.65
CA PHE A 359 -39.32 -24.21 -3.57
C PHE A 359 -39.04 -25.36 -4.53
N PRO A 360 -39.29 -26.62 -4.11
CA PRO A 360 -39.01 -27.79 -4.93
C PRO A 360 -39.92 -27.79 -6.18
N LEU A 361 -39.33 -28.13 -7.33
CA LEU A 361 -40.04 -28.34 -8.60
C LEU A 361 -40.25 -29.83 -8.92
N VAL A 362 -39.77 -30.69 -8.03
CA VAL A 362 -39.78 -32.15 -8.16
C VAL A 362 -40.29 -32.77 -6.87
N ASP A 363 -40.95 -33.91 -7.00
CA ASP A 363 -41.44 -34.66 -5.85
C ASP A 363 -40.27 -35.28 -5.07
N ASN A 364 -40.39 -35.28 -3.72
CA ASN A 364 -39.45 -35.94 -2.81
C ASN A 364 -37.98 -35.49 -2.92
N LEU A 365 -37.74 -34.19 -3.16
CA LEU A 365 -36.40 -33.60 -3.18
C LEU A 365 -35.64 -33.90 -1.87
N VAL A 366 -34.52 -34.62 -1.96
CA VAL A 366 -33.71 -34.98 -0.78
C VAL A 366 -32.79 -33.82 -0.40
N ARG A 367 -32.92 -33.33 0.84
CA ARG A 367 -32.18 -32.17 1.36
C ARG A 367 -31.14 -32.61 2.37
N PHE A 368 -29.93 -32.06 2.27
CA PHE A 368 -28.96 -32.12 3.36
C PHE A 368 -29.22 -30.99 4.35
N THR A 369 -29.15 -31.32 5.64
CA THR A 369 -29.09 -30.32 6.73
C THR A 369 -27.89 -30.66 7.61
N GLU A 370 -27.22 -29.68 8.18
CA GLU A 370 -26.01 -29.92 8.99
C GLU A 370 -26.20 -30.92 10.12
N ALA A 371 -27.40 -30.93 10.71
CA ALA A 371 -27.74 -31.85 11.79
C ALA A 371 -27.82 -33.32 11.37
N SER A 372 -27.88 -33.62 10.07
CA SER A 372 -27.81 -34.98 9.54
C SER A 372 -26.38 -35.48 9.34
N GLY A 373 -25.36 -34.61 9.40
CA GLY A 373 -23.97 -34.98 9.16
C GLY A 373 -23.30 -35.68 10.34
N ARG A 374 -23.48 -37.01 10.43
CA ARG A 374 -22.80 -37.90 11.39
C ARG A 374 -21.29 -37.86 11.17
N THR A 375 -20.51 -37.77 12.26
CA THR A 375 -19.05 -37.62 12.18
C THR A 375 -18.36 -38.84 11.57
N PHE A 376 -17.33 -38.61 10.75
CA PHE A 376 -16.46 -39.66 10.22
C PHE A 376 -14.96 -39.33 10.44
N PRO A 377 -14.17 -40.26 11.02
CA PRO A 377 -14.62 -41.43 11.77
C PRO A 377 -15.56 -41.04 12.92
N SER A 378 -16.38 -41.97 13.39
CA SER A 378 -17.32 -41.71 14.47
C SER A 378 -16.60 -41.22 15.73
N ARG A 379 -17.07 -40.10 16.30
CA ARG A 379 -16.55 -39.49 17.53
C ARG A 379 -17.69 -39.26 18.53
N SER A 380 -17.47 -39.63 19.79
CA SER A 380 -18.44 -39.48 20.86
C SER A 380 -17.99 -38.42 21.88
N PRO A 381 -18.83 -37.43 22.21
CA PRO A 381 -18.53 -36.50 23.30
C PRO A 381 -18.63 -37.18 24.67
N ALA A 382 -18.00 -36.58 25.69
CA ALA A 382 -18.19 -37.07 27.06
C ALA A 382 -19.65 -36.95 27.50
N ARG A 383 -20.14 -37.94 28.26
CA ARG A 383 -21.49 -37.90 28.83
C ARG A 383 -21.64 -36.88 29.95
N LYS A 384 -20.60 -36.75 30.79
CA LYS A 384 -20.56 -35.80 31.90
C LYS A 384 -19.82 -34.54 31.44
N VAL A 385 -20.30 -33.39 31.91
CA VAL A 385 -19.71 -32.07 31.69
C VAL A 385 -19.30 -31.47 33.02
N ASP A 386 -18.29 -30.61 32.98
CA ASP A 386 -17.76 -29.88 34.12
C ASP A 386 -18.48 -28.54 34.32
N ALA A 387 -19.00 -27.96 33.24
CA ALA A 387 -19.78 -26.72 33.27
C ALA A 387 -20.95 -26.72 32.28
N SER A 388 -21.99 -25.95 32.59
CA SER A 388 -23.10 -25.65 31.68
C SER A 388 -23.41 -24.16 31.74
N HIS A 389 -23.50 -23.53 30.57
CA HIS A 389 -23.85 -22.12 30.41
C HIS A 389 -25.12 -22.03 29.57
N LYS A 390 -26.12 -21.33 30.09
CA LYS A 390 -27.39 -21.14 29.40
C LYS A 390 -27.44 -19.74 28.77
N PHE A 391 -27.84 -19.69 27.51
CA PHE A 391 -28.03 -18.50 26.70
C PHE A 391 -29.49 -18.34 26.33
N LEU A 392 -29.94 -17.10 26.19
CA LEU A 392 -31.28 -16.75 25.70
C LEU A 392 -31.13 -15.70 24.61
N MET A 393 -31.26 -16.14 23.35
CA MET A 393 -31.21 -15.28 22.18
C MET A 393 -32.54 -14.57 22.00
N LYS A 394 -32.49 -13.24 21.96
CA LYS A 394 -33.65 -12.39 21.68
C LYS A 394 -33.25 -10.97 21.34
N LYS A 395 -34.21 -10.18 20.88
CA LYS A 395 -34.10 -8.73 20.87
C LYS A 395 -34.12 -8.21 22.30
N ILE A 396 -33.31 -7.19 22.61
CA ILE A 396 -33.18 -6.67 23.99
C ILE A 396 -34.48 -6.02 24.46
N GLY A 397 -35.19 -5.35 23.55
CA GLY A 397 -36.44 -4.65 23.81
C GLY A 397 -36.25 -3.19 24.23
N GLN A 398 -37.34 -2.41 24.24
CA GLN A 398 -37.31 -0.97 24.56
C GLN A 398 -36.61 -0.67 25.90
N PRO A 399 -35.75 0.37 25.99
CA PRO A 399 -35.56 1.46 25.03
C PRO A 399 -34.57 1.17 23.88
N HIS A 400 -34.04 -0.06 23.78
CA HIS A 400 -33.16 -0.45 22.69
C HIS A 400 -33.89 -0.51 21.34
N GLY A 401 -33.13 -0.35 20.26
CA GLY A 401 -33.60 -0.39 18.88
C GLY A 401 -34.03 -1.79 18.44
N ALA A 402 -34.75 -1.87 17.32
CA ALA A 402 -35.20 -3.14 16.75
C ALA A 402 -34.04 -4.00 16.22
N TYR A 403 -32.89 -3.37 15.95
CA TYR A 403 -31.63 -3.96 15.48
C TYR A 403 -30.71 -4.43 16.61
N GLU A 404 -31.04 -4.17 17.88
CA GLU A 404 -30.21 -4.56 19.02
C GLU A 404 -30.59 -5.94 19.55
N TRP A 405 -29.58 -6.78 19.70
CA TRP A 405 -29.70 -8.20 20.02
C TRP A 405 -28.89 -8.57 21.27
N THR A 406 -29.32 -9.62 21.96
CA THR A 406 -28.56 -10.22 23.05
C THR A 406 -28.44 -11.72 22.85
N LEU A 407 -27.25 -12.25 23.19
CA LEU A 407 -26.99 -13.68 23.30
C LEU A 407 -27.15 -14.17 24.75
N SER A 408 -26.74 -13.37 25.73
CA SER A 408 -26.86 -13.72 27.15
C SER A 408 -28.31 -13.70 27.66
N GLY A 409 -29.19 -12.95 26.97
CA GLY A 409 -30.57 -12.72 27.34
C GLY A 409 -30.80 -11.43 28.12
N THR A 410 -29.72 -10.77 28.57
CA THR A 410 -29.78 -9.56 29.38
C THR A 410 -29.04 -8.38 28.75
N SER A 411 -27.81 -8.57 28.29
CA SER A 411 -26.96 -7.50 27.75
C SER A 411 -26.58 -7.77 26.29
N GLY A 412 -26.48 -6.74 25.47
CA GLY A 412 -25.88 -6.81 24.14
C GLY A 412 -24.36 -6.63 24.22
N TYR A 413 -23.60 -7.37 23.41
CA TYR A 413 -22.17 -7.12 23.23
C TYR A 413 -21.94 -5.78 22.53
N ASN A 414 -21.08 -4.94 23.10
CA ASN A 414 -20.85 -3.62 22.56
C ASN A 414 -19.74 -3.65 21.51
N MET A 415 -20.07 -3.36 20.25
CA MET A 415 -19.07 -3.35 19.16
C MET A 415 -17.94 -2.34 19.37
N SER A 416 -18.12 -1.32 20.22
CA SER A 416 -17.01 -0.41 20.57
C SER A 416 -15.87 -1.09 21.34
N GLU A 417 -16.09 -2.29 21.90
CA GLU A 417 -15.05 -3.10 22.55
C GLU A 417 -13.92 -3.48 21.56
N GLU A 418 -14.19 -3.51 20.25
CA GLU A 418 -13.17 -3.69 19.20
C GLU A 418 -12.03 -2.63 19.27
N ASN A 419 -12.32 -1.44 19.80
CA ASN A 419 -11.36 -0.35 19.91
C ASN A 419 -10.46 -0.45 21.16
N ARG A 420 -10.73 -1.39 22.07
CA ARG A 420 -9.97 -1.54 23.32
C ARG A 420 -8.75 -2.43 23.12
N ALA A 421 -7.93 -2.53 24.17
CA ALA A 421 -6.91 -3.56 24.22
C ALA A 421 -7.59 -4.94 24.21
N ALA A 422 -6.95 -5.92 23.59
CA ALA A 422 -7.48 -7.27 23.54
C ALA A 422 -7.58 -7.85 24.96
N VAL A 423 -8.73 -8.45 25.30
CA VAL A 423 -8.89 -9.14 26.59
C VAL A 423 -7.89 -10.29 26.77
N LEU A 424 -7.37 -10.85 25.68
CA LEU A 424 -6.25 -11.82 25.69
C LEU A 424 -4.99 -11.27 26.38
N PHE A 425 -4.77 -9.95 26.33
CA PHE A 425 -3.57 -9.30 26.89
C PHE A 425 -3.66 -9.07 28.39
N GLU A 426 -4.84 -9.26 28.97
CA GLU A 426 -5.10 -9.06 30.39
C GLU A 426 -4.99 -10.36 31.18
N ASN A 427 -4.82 -10.24 32.50
CA ASN A 427 -4.96 -11.39 33.37
C ASN A 427 -6.46 -11.75 33.46
N PRO A 428 -6.87 -12.97 33.07
CA PRO A 428 -8.28 -13.36 33.04
C PRO A 428 -8.95 -13.32 34.43
N GLN A 429 -8.17 -13.36 35.52
CA GLN A 429 -8.68 -13.22 36.89
C GLN A 429 -9.08 -11.78 37.25
N ASN A 430 -8.51 -10.79 36.56
CA ASN A 430 -8.81 -9.36 36.80
C ASN A 430 -10.03 -8.88 36.04
N LEU A 431 -10.44 -9.60 34.98
CA LEU A 431 -11.61 -9.24 34.18
C LEU A 431 -12.90 -9.39 35.02
N PRO A 432 -13.76 -8.36 35.05
CA PRO A 432 -14.97 -8.37 35.86
C PRO A 432 -15.92 -9.49 35.42
N THR A 433 -16.64 -10.06 36.38
CA THR A 433 -17.70 -11.03 36.08
C THR A 433 -18.87 -10.31 35.41
N SER A 434 -19.25 -10.75 34.22
CA SER A 434 -20.45 -10.31 33.51
C SER A 434 -21.14 -11.50 32.82
N ASP A 435 -22.35 -11.28 32.35
CA ASP A 435 -23.11 -12.21 31.51
C ASP A 435 -22.54 -12.34 30.07
N LEU A 436 -21.61 -11.45 29.69
CA LEU A 436 -20.94 -11.43 28.39
C LEU A 436 -19.56 -12.10 28.40
N VAL A 437 -19.07 -12.54 29.56
CA VAL A 437 -17.75 -13.17 29.70
C VAL A 437 -17.88 -14.54 30.38
N ILE A 438 -17.58 -15.59 29.64
CA ILE A 438 -17.55 -16.98 30.13
C ILE A 438 -16.11 -17.34 30.47
N LYS A 439 -15.89 -18.04 31.59
CA LYS A 439 -14.56 -18.52 32.02
C LYS A 439 -14.61 -20.02 32.23
N THR A 440 -13.71 -20.76 31.60
CA THR A 440 -13.61 -22.23 31.70
C THR A 440 -12.18 -22.64 32.06
N ARG A 441 -11.97 -23.91 32.45
CA ARG A 441 -10.64 -24.48 32.70
C ARG A 441 -10.21 -25.38 31.56
N LYS A 442 -8.89 -25.50 31.38
CA LYS A 442 -8.33 -26.35 30.33
C LYS A 442 -8.69 -27.81 30.63
N GLY A 443 -9.27 -28.47 29.64
CA GLY A 443 -9.75 -29.84 29.76
C GLY A 443 -11.14 -30.00 30.37
N ASP A 444 -11.89 -28.92 30.58
CA ASP A 444 -13.32 -29.01 30.92
C ASP A 444 -14.12 -29.51 29.71
N TRP A 445 -15.15 -30.31 29.96
CA TRP A 445 -16.28 -30.50 29.05
C TRP A 445 -17.37 -29.49 29.38
N VAL A 446 -17.83 -28.73 28.38
CA VAL A 446 -18.73 -27.60 28.59
C VAL A 446 -19.97 -27.71 27.70
N ASP A 447 -21.15 -27.49 28.29
CA ASP A 447 -22.40 -27.33 27.56
C ASP A 447 -22.76 -25.86 27.38
N PHE A 448 -23.00 -25.44 26.13
CA PHE A 448 -23.73 -24.23 25.79
C PHE A 448 -25.18 -24.61 25.47
N ILE A 449 -26.10 -24.25 26.35
CA ILE A 449 -27.53 -24.48 26.22
C ILE A 449 -28.15 -23.21 25.67
N ILE A 450 -28.51 -23.22 24.39
CA ILE A 450 -28.95 -22.05 23.64
C ILE A 450 -30.46 -22.12 23.48
N GLU A 451 -31.19 -21.14 24.02
CA GLU A 451 -32.62 -20.98 23.83
C GLU A 451 -32.90 -19.75 22.95
N VAL A 452 -33.82 -19.84 22.00
CA VAL A 452 -34.28 -18.71 21.16
C VAL A 452 -35.70 -18.34 21.55
N GLU A 453 -35.95 -17.05 21.82
CA GLU A 453 -37.26 -16.56 22.27
C GLU A 453 -38.30 -16.54 21.13
N GLY A 454 -39.52 -17.01 21.42
CA GLY A 454 -40.69 -16.86 20.56
C GLY A 454 -41.37 -15.49 20.69
N PRO A 455 -42.49 -15.23 19.99
CA PRO A 455 -43.34 -16.18 19.28
C PRO A 455 -42.83 -16.54 17.88
N PHE A 456 -41.84 -15.84 17.34
CA PHE A 456 -41.12 -16.24 16.13
C PHE A 456 -39.65 -16.43 16.50
N ALA A 457 -39.31 -17.64 16.92
CA ALA A 457 -37.93 -18.01 17.19
C ALA A 457 -37.21 -18.18 15.85
N GLN A 458 -36.50 -17.13 15.43
CA GLN A 458 -35.76 -17.11 14.17
C GLN A 458 -34.52 -18.01 14.26
N THR A 459 -34.19 -18.68 13.16
CA THR A 459 -32.92 -19.40 13.03
C THR A 459 -31.74 -18.43 13.04
N HIS A 460 -30.74 -18.71 13.87
CA HIS A 460 -29.49 -17.97 13.97
C HIS A 460 -28.31 -18.91 13.68
N PRO A 461 -27.48 -18.62 12.66
CA PRO A 461 -26.22 -19.31 12.47
C PRO A 461 -25.24 -18.83 13.55
N MET A 462 -24.72 -19.76 14.34
CA MET A 462 -23.81 -19.52 15.45
C MET A 462 -22.43 -20.02 15.09
N HIS A 463 -21.42 -19.22 15.43
CA HIS A 463 -20.02 -19.54 15.23
C HIS A 463 -19.26 -19.44 16.55
N ARG A 464 -18.42 -20.46 16.82
CA ARG A 464 -17.46 -20.45 17.93
C ARG A 464 -16.04 -20.42 17.37
N HIS A 465 -15.27 -19.43 17.78
CA HIS A 465 -13.83 -19.38 17.52
C HIS A 465 -13.11 -20.50 18.30
N SER A 466 -11.89 -20.85 17.87
CA SER A 466 -11.09 -21.95 18.43
C SER A 466 -11.54 -23.36 18.01
N SER A 467 -11.60 -24.30 18.95
CA SER A 467 -11.96 -25.70 18.69
C SER A 467 -13.43 -25.89 18.28
N LYS A 468 -13.70 -26.99 17.58
CA LYS A 468 -15.05 -27.41 17.22
C LYS A 468 -15.75 -28.09 18.41
N GLY A 469 -17.05 -28.30 18.28
CA GLY A 469 -17.90 -28.89 19.31
C GLY A 469 -19.08 -29.66 18.71
N TYR A 470 -19.80 -30.36 19.57
CA TYR A 470 -20.82 -31.34 19.22
C TYR A 470 -22.23 -30.77 19.40
N ILE A 471 -23.08 -30.92 18.41
CA ILE A 471 -24.52 -30.62 18.56
C ILE A 471 -25.21 -31.86 19.14
N VAL A 472 -25.37 -31.88 20.47
CA VAL A 472 -25.82 -33.09 21.18
C VAL A 472 -27.34 -33.20 21.30
N GLY A 473 -28.10 -32.12 21.18
CA GLY A 473 -29.56 -32.16 21.24
C GLY A 473 -30.19 -30.86 20.82
N ARG A 474 -31.46 -30.91 20.41
CA ARG A 474 -32.25 -29.75 20.00
C ARG A 474 -33.75 -30.06 20.07
N GLY A 475 -34.58 -29.04 20.26
CA GLY A 475 -36.03 -29.21 20.31
C GLY A 475 -36.83 -27.92 20.25
N VAL A 476 -38.15 -28.07 20.15
CA VAL A 476 -39.13 -26.98 20.22
C VAL A 476 -39.70 -26.89 21.62
N GLY A 477 -39.97 -25.67 22.08
CA GLY A 477 -40.35 -25.33 23.44
C GLY A 477 -39.20 -24.72 24.24
N SER A 478 -39.46 -24.39 25.50
CA SER A 478 -38.44 -23.86 26.41
C SER A 478 -37.58 -24.97 27.01
N PHE A 479 -36.34 -24.63 27.41
CA PHE A 479 -35.45 -25.54 28.14
C PHE A 479 -35.36 -25.09 29.62
N PRO A 480 -36.28 -25.48 30.50
CA PRO A 480 -36.34 -24.95 31.87
C PRO A 480 -35.20 -25.44 32.78
N TRP A 481 -34.42 -26.43 32.34
CA TRP A 481 -33.37 -27.06 33.14
C TRP A 481 -32.05 -26.29 33.07
N SER A 482 -31.25 -26.46 34.11
CA SER A 482 -29.91 -25.82 34.21
C SER A 482 -28.83 -26.61 33.47
N THR A 483 -29.03 -27.92 33.28
CA THR A 483 -28.04 -28.84 32.71
C THR A 483 -28.71 -29.89 31.83
N VAL A 484 -27.95 -30.45 30.89
CA VAL A 484 -28.39 -31.59 30.05
C VAL A 484 -28.72 -32.82 30.88
N ALA A 485 -27.92 -33.10 31.92
CA ALA A 485 -28.13 -34.25 32.80
C ALA A 485 -29.44 -34.17 33.60
N GLU A 486 -29.94 -32.96 33.86
CA GLU A 486 -31.26 -32.73 34.44
C GLU A 486 -32.35 -32.94 33.38
N ALA A 487 -32.18 -32.35 32.19
CA ALA A 487 -33.13 -32.48 31.08
C ALA A 487 -33.34 -33.92 30.61
N GLU A 488 -32.28 -34.75 30.55
CA GLU A 488 -32.36 -36.18 30.21
C GLU A 488 -33.34 -36.97 31.11
N LYS A 489 -33.62 -36.51 32.33
CA LYS A 489 -34.58 -37.16 33.24
C LYS A 489 -36.03 -36.88 32.88
N HIS A 490 -36.28 -35.85 32.08
CA HIS A 490 -37.61 -35.32 31.80
C HIS A 490 -37.99 -35.40 30.31
N LEU A 491 -37.00 -35.33 29.42
CA LEU A 491 -37.19 -35.46 27.98
C LEU A 491 -37.32 -36.93 27.56
N GLU A 492 -37.85 -37.16 26.36
CA GLU A 492 -37.95 -38.50 25.80
C GLU A 492 -36.57 -39.15 25.66
N LYS A 493 -36.54 -40.47 25.82
CA LYS A 493 -35.32 -41.24 25.62
C LYS A 493 -34.77 -40.96 24.20
N ASP A 494 -33.45 -40.77 24.11
CA ASP A 494 -32.72 -40.47 22.87
C ASP A 494 -32.92 -39.03 22.33
N SER A 495 -33.45 -38.11 23.14
CA SER A 495 -33.46 -36.65 22.83
C SER A 495 -32.06 -36.04 22.66
N PHE A 496 -31.02 -36.74 23.12
CA PHE A 496 -29.62 -36.34 22.98
C PHE A 496 -28.81 -37.44 22.28
N ASN A 497 -28.01 -37.07 21.29
CA ASN A 497 -27.05 -37.94 20.62
C ASN A 497 -25.66 -37.78 21.24
N PHE A 498 -25.20 -38.82 21.94
CA PHE A 498 -23.83 -38.93 22.49
C PHE A 498 -22.99 -39.99 21.79
N VAL A 499 -23.43 -40.52 20.66
CA VAL A 499 -22.73 -41.58 19.92
C VAL A 499 -21.90 -40.97 18.81
N ASP A 500 -22.55 -40.24 17.91
CA ASP A 500 -21.93 -39.65 16.71
C ASP A 500 -22.54 -38.30 16.30
N PRO A 501 -22.78 -37.38 17.25
CA PRO A 501 -23.39 -36.08 16.94
C PRO A 501 -22.50 -35.28 15.96
N PRO A 502 -23.10 -34.37 15.16
CA PRO A 502 -22.36 -33.47 14.29
C PRO A 502 -21.29 -32.69 15.07
N TYR A 503 -20.08 -32.61 14.52
CA TYR A 503 -18.93 -31.90 15.11
C TYR A 503 -18.54 -30.69 14.23
N ARG A 504 -18.68 -29.48 14.78
CA ARG A 504 -18.81 -28.22 14.03
C ARG A 504 -18.20 -27.03 14.77
N ASP A 505 -17.71 -26.04 14.02
CA ASP A 505 -17.47 -24.68 14.53
C ASP A 505 -18.64 -23.74 14.21
N SER A 506 -19.43 -24.04 13.16
CA SER A 506 -20.57 -23.24 12.72
C SER A 506 -21.85 -24.09 12.67
N PHE A 507 -22.95 -23.60 13.23
CA PHE A 507 -24.22 -24.34 13.32
C PHE A 507 -25.43 -23.43 13.47
N SER A 508 -26.58 -23.84 12.95
CA SER A 508 -27.83 -23.06 13.09
C SER A 508 -28.72 -23.53 14.25
N THR A 509 -29.31 -22.56 14.96
CA THR A 509 -30.43 -22.82 15.89
C THR A 509 -31.70 -23.28 15.14
N LEU A 510 -32.73 -23.67 15.87
CA LEU A 510 -34.00 -24.11 15.28
C LEU A 510 -34.98 -22.95 15.11
N GLU A 511 -35.73 -22.98 14.01
CA GLU A 511 -36.90 -22.12 13.82
C GLU A 511 -38.10 -22.64 14.62
N GLY A 512 -38.90 -21.73 15.19
CA GLY A 512 -40.14 -22.06 15.89
C GLY A 512 -41.21 -20.98 15.78
N VAL A 513 -42.47 -21.40 15.55
CA VAL A 513 -43.64 -20.51 15.55
C VAL A 513 -44.49 -20.77 16.79
N ASN A 514 -44.87 -19.69 17.46
CA ASN A 514 -45.58 -19.63 18.75
C ASN A 514 -44.89 -20.41 19.89
N ASN A 515 -43.60 -20.72 19.76
CA ASN A 515 -42.81 -21.46 20.75
C ASN A 515 -41.37 -20.95 20.73
N ASN A 516 -40.70 -21.09 21.88
CA ASN A 516 -39.24 -21.01 21.93
C ASN A 516 -38.64 -22.23 21.23
N THR A 517 -37.34 -22.20 20.97
CA THR A 517 -36.57 -23.38 20.58
C THR A 517 -35.29 -23.49 21.40
N TRP A 518 -34.71 -24.68 21.47
CA TRP A 518 -33.45 -24.90 22.16
C TRP A 518 -32.49 -25.80 21.38
N LEU A 519 -31.19 -25.59 21.59
CA LEU A 519 -30.10 -26.37 21.06
C LEU A 519 -29.00 -26.49 22.11
N VAL A 520 -28.33 -27.64 22.16
CA VAL A 520 -27.19 -27.86 23.05
C VAL A 520 -25.92 -28.13 22.24
N TYR A 521 -24.94 -27.24 22.42
CA TYR A 521 -23.60 -27.35 21.85
C TYR A 521 -22.60 -27.72 22.95
N ARG A 522 -22.03 -28.92 22.86
CA ARG A 522 -21.08 -29.47 23.84
C ARG A 522 -19.67 -29.47 23.27
N TYR A 523 -18.71 -28.83 23.93
CA TYR A 523 -17.32 -28.81 23.45
C TYR A 523 -16.34 -29.18 24.56
N TYR A 524 -15.12 -29.48 24.14
CA TYR A 524 -14.00 -29.76 25.01
C TYR A 524 -13.02 -28.58 24.96
N VAL A 525 -12.58 -28.11 26.12
CA VAL A 525 -11.67 -26.96 26.22
C VAL A 525 -10.23 -27.40 25.94
N GLU A 526 -9.89 -27.46 24.66
CA GLU A 526 -8.57 -27.88 24.16
C GLU A 526 -7.53 -26.75 24.23
N ASN A 527 -7.95 -25.54 23.82
CA ASN A 527 -7.09 -24.40 23.57
C ASN A 527 -7.35 -23.30 24.60
N SER A 528 -6.27 -22.76 25.17
CA SER A 528 -6.34 -21.66 26.12
C SER A 528 -6.22 -20.32 25.40
N GLY A 529 -7.11 -19.38 25.71
CA GLY A 529 -7.16 -18.08 25.03
C GLY A 529 -8.51 -17.38 25.19
N ALA A 530 -8.64 -16.25 24.51
CA ALA A 530 -9.88 -15.48 24.44
C ALA A 530 -10.50 -15.66 23.06
N TRP A 531 -11.76 -16.08 23.03
CA TRP A 531 -12.46 -16.50 21.83
C TRP A 531 -13.83 -15.85 21.76
N LEU A 532 -14.30 -15.52 20.56
CA LEU A 532 -15.66 -15.01 20.38
C LEU A 532 -16.63 -16.17 20.11
N PHE A 533 -17.80 -16.13 20.74
CA PHE A 533 -18.95 -16.96 20.40
C PHE A 533 -20.11 -16.04 20.00
N HIS A 534 -20.54 -16.12 18.75
CA HIS A 534 -21.42 -15.10 18.18
C HIS A 534 -22.30 -15.60 17.05
N CYS A 535 -23.34 -14.83 16.73
CA CYS A 535 -24.15 -15.04 15.54
C CYS A 535 -23.37 -14.61 14.30
N HIS A 536 -23.42 -15.41 13.23
CA HIS A 536 -22.76 -15.16 11.94
C HIS A 536 -23.68 -14.40 10.96
N ILE A 537 -24.86 -13.94 11.42
CA ILE A 537 -25.57 -12.85 10.76
C ILE A 537 -24.90 -11.55 11.19
N GLN A 538 -24.34 -10.81 10.22
CA GLN A 538 -23.47 -9.67 10.48
C GLN A 538 -24.19 -8.52 11.20
N THR A 539 -25.46 -8.26 10.86
CA THR A 539 -26.27 -7.25 11.56
C THR A 539 -26.59 -7.68 12.99
N HIS A 540 -26.77 -8.97 13.26
CA HIS A 540 -27.02 -9.47 14.61
C HIS A 540 -25.76 -9.40 15.48
N LEU A 541 -24.58 -9.70 14.92
CA LEU A 541 -23.30 -9.47 15.60
C LEU A 541 -23.13 -7.99 15.93
N ALA A 542 -23.32 -7.11 14.93
CA ALA A 542 -23.20 -5.67 15.11
C ALA A 542 -24.22 -5.11 16.11
N GLY A 543 -25.41 -5.70 16.17
CA GLY A 543 -26.46 -5.41 17.15
C GLY A 543 -26.20 -5.99 18.55
N GLY A 544 -25.16 -6.80 18.73
CA GLY A 544 -24.68 -7.28 20.03
C GLY A 544 -24.90 -8.75 20.37
N MET A 545 -25.22 -9.61 19.39
CA MET A 545 -25.40 -11.06 19.59
C MET A 545 -24.07 -11.82 19.68
N ALA A 546 -23.27 -11.51 20.71
CA ALA A 546 -21.98 -12.15 20.97
C ALA A 546 -21.68 -12.26 22.47
N VAL A 547 -20.77 -13.17 22.82
CA VAL A 547 -20.12 -13.25 24.13
C VAL A 547 -18.64 -13.60 23.95
N VAL A 548 -17.83 -13.24 24.92
CA VAL A 548 -16.41 -13.61 24.98
C VAL A 548 -16.24 -14.85 25.86
N VAL A 549 -15.55 -15.85 25.34
CA VAL A 549 -15.22 -17.09 26.04
C VAL A 549 -13.71 -17.09 26.35
N LEU A 550 -13.38 -17.03 27.63
CA LEU A 550 -12.02 -17.12 28.15
C LEU A 550 -11.76 -18.57 28.54
N ASP A 551 -11.19 -19.32 27.61
CA ASP A 551 -10.95 -20.75 27.79
C ASP A 551 -9.58 -21.00 28.43
N GLY A 552 -9.55 -21.95 29.37
CA GLY A 552 -8.32 -22.34 30.05
C GLY A 552 -7.70 -21.23 30.89
N VAL A 553 -8.50 -20.53 31.71
CA VAL A 553 -8.02 -19.44 32.59
C VAL A 553 -6.98 -19.89 33.62
N ASP A 554 -6.86 -21.21 33.83
CA ASP A 554 -5.85 -21.88 34.67
C ASP A 554 -4.56 -22.22 33.92
N ALA A 555 -4.54 -22.08 32.60
CA ALA A 555 -3.39 -22.31 31.72
C ALA A 555 -3.31 -21.23 30.63
N TRP A 556 -3.50 -19.96 31.02
CA TRP A 556 -3.58 -18.83 30.08
C TRP A 556 -2.28 -18.64 29.26
N PRO A 557 -2.38 -18.40 27.95
CA PRO A 557 -1.20 -18.26 27.08
C PRO A 557 -0.44 -16.95 27.34
N GLU A 558 0.88 -17.00 27.21
CA GLU A 558 1.72 -15.81 27.19
C GLU A 558 1.76 -15.22 25.78
N VAL A 559 1.18 -14.03 25.61
CA VAL A 559 1.22 -13.30 24.33
C VAL A 559 2.62 -12.70 24.13
N PRO A 560 3.30 -12.94 23.00
CA PRO A 560 4.61 -12.34 22.74
C PRO A 560 4.53 -10.81 22.65
N GLU A 561 5.57 -10.11 23.13
CA GLU A 561 5.53 -8.65 23.29
C GLU A 561 5.28 -7.89 21.98
N GLY A 562 5.85 -8.39 20.88
CA GLY A 562 5.64 -7.80 19.55
C GLY A 562 4.17 -7.79 19.09
N TYR A 563 3.31 -8.64 19.67
CA TYR A 563 1.85 -8.63 19.44
C TYR A 563 1.09 -7.70 20.39
N LYS A 564 1.63 -7.41 21.59
CA LYS A 564 1.01 -6.51 22.59
C LYS A 564 1.25 -5.03 22.29
N GLU A 565 2.50 -4.66 21.99
CA GLU A 565 2.93 -3.27 21.75
C GLU A 565 2.64 -2.78 20.32
N TRP A 566 2.25 -3.70 19.43
CA TRP A 566 2.31 -3.58 17.98
C TRP A 566 1.89 -2.22 17.38
N ASN A 567 2.74 -1.67 16.51
CA ASN A 567 2.53 -0.51 15.62
C ASN A 567 2.86 -0.79 14.12
N GLY A 568 3.00 -2.06 13.73
CA GLY A 568 3.38 -2.52 12.38
C GLY A 568 4.53 -3.55 12.46
N PHE A 569 4.41 -4.71 11.80
CA PHE A 569 5.52 -5.68 11.71
C PHE A 569 6.45 -5.39 10.54
N ASP A 570 5.97 -4.66 9.52
CA ASP A 570 6.68 -4.33 8.28
C ASP A 570 6.18 -2.99 7.70
N GLY A 571 6.32 -1.89 8.46
CA GLY A 571 6.18 -0.50 7.98
C GLY A 571 7.45 0.29 8.32
N PRO A 572 7.70 1.48 7.74
CA PRO A 572 8.96 2.21 7.92
C PRO A 572 9.15 2.80 9.34
N GLY A 573 8.53 2.23 10.38
CA GLY A 573 8.47 2.75 11.75
C GLY A 573 9.84 2.97 12.42
N GLU A 574 10.90 2.32 11.95
CA GLU A 574 12.29 2.65 12.36
C GLU A 574 12.97 3.71 11.47
N LYS A 575 12.47 3.91 10.25
CA LYS A 575 13.07 4.79 9.22
C LYS A 575 12.42 6.17 9.18
N VAL A 576 11.20 6.34 9.71
CA VAL A 576 10.54 7.64 9.84
C VAL A 576 10.95 8.27 11.17
N VAL A 577 11.67 9.39 11.10
CA VAL A 577 12.10 10.13 12.28
C VAL A 577 11.24 11.37 12.46
N SER A 578 10.69 11.53 13.67
CA SER A 578 9.81 12.64 14.03
C SER A 578 10.59 13.90 14.42
N VAL A 579 9.93 15.05 14.37
CA VAL A 579 10.51 16.38 14.65
C VAL A 579 11.23 16.50 16.00
N ASN A 580 10.85 15.68 16.99
CA ASN A 580 11.43 15.72 18.33
C ASN A 580 12.66 14.81 18.50
N SER A 581 13.07 14.09 17.45
CA SER A 581 14.20 13.16 17.51
C SER A 581 15.54 13.84 17.21
N THR A 582 16.62 13.32 17.81
CA THR A 582 17.98 13.77 17.49
C THR A 582 18.34 13.51 16.02
N ALA A 583 17.84 12.42 15.43
CA ALA A 583 18.07 12.08 14.04
C ALA A 583 17.43 13.09 13.06
N TYR A 584 16.24 13.61 13.40
CA TYR A 584 15.60 14.69 12.66
C TYR A 584 16.43 15.98 12.74
N ALA A 585 16.84 16.40 13.94
CA ALA A 585 17.66 17.59 14.14
C ALA A 585 18.98 17.50 13.36
N GLN A 586 19.67 16.36 13.43
CA GLN A 586 20.90 16.12 12.65
C GLN A 586 20.69 16.18 11.14
N SER A 587 19.55 15.67 10.63
CA SER A 587 19.23 15.82 9.22
C SER A 587 19.03 17.31 8.89
N VAL A 588 18.09 18.02 9.54
CA VAL A 588 17.79 19.42 9.22
C VAL A 588 19.00 20.35 9.42
N GLU A 589 19.77 20.17 10.49
CA GLU A 589 20.96 21.01 10.75
C GLU A 589 22.10 20.75 9.78
N SER A 590 22.14 19.62 9.06
CA SER A 590 23.26 19.30 8.17
C SER A 590 23.20 19.95 6.78
N TYR A 591 22.15 20.73 6.45
CA TYR A 591 22.11 21.48 5.19
C TYR A 591 23.25 22.50 5.10
N TRP A 592 23.76 22.69 3.88
CA TRP A 592 24.91 23.56 3.61
C TRP A 592 24.58 25.06 3.71
N SER A 593 23.37 25.47 3.34
CA SER A 593 22.89 26.86 3.43
C SER A 593 21.90 27.01 4.59
N LEU A 594 22.03 28.09 5.37
CA LEU A 594 21.10 28.42 6.46
C LEU A 594 19.65 28.54 5.98
N ARG A 595 19.43 29.04 4.75
CA ARG A 595 18.09 29.19 4.16
C ARG A 595 17.33 27.85 4.03
N ASN A 596 18.03 26.72 3.92
CA ASN A 596 17.40 25.39 3.91
C ASN A 596 17.21 24.80 5.31
N VAL A 597 18.05 25.17 6.28
CA VAL A 597 17.92 24.73 7.68
C VAL A 597 16.61 25.27 8.30
N GLU A 598 16.16 26.42 7.81
CA GLU A 598 14.91 27.07 8.25
C GLU A 598 13.63 26.50 7.65
N VAL A 599 13.76 25.55 6.71
CA VAL A 599 12.60 24.86 6.17
C VAL A 599 12.33 23.64 7.04
N HIS A 600 11.14 23.55 7.61
CA HIS A 600 10.81 22.56 8.63
C HIS A 600 9.89 21.47 8.09
N PRO A 601 10.43 20.29 7.69
CA PRO A 601 9.59 19.17 7.28
C PRO A 601 8.84 18.57 8.47
N SER A 602 7.64 18.05 8.23
CA SER A 602 6.84 17.37 9.27
C SER A 602 7.47 16.05 9.72
N CYS A 603 8.24 15.38 8.86
CA CYS A 603 9.11 14.26 9.23
C CYS A 603 10.20 14.02 8.18
N VAL A 604 11.19 13.22 8.56
CA VAL A 604 12.26 12.76 7.66
C VAL A 604 12.21 11.24 7.57
N VAL A 605 12.31 10.71 6.36
CA VAL A 605 12.48 9.27 6.09
C VAL A 605 13.94 9.02 5.80
N LEU A 606 14.55 8.07 6.52
CA LEU A 606 15.95 7.66 6.43
C LEU A 606 16.08 6.26 5.82
N PRO A 607 15.85 6.11 4.49
CA PRO A 607 15.99 4.82 3.82
C PRO A 607 17.43 4.34 3.82
N SER A 608 17.60 3.02 4.01
CA SER A 608 18.90 2.33 3.94
C SER A 608 19.07 1.45 2.70
N SER A 609 18.01 1.28 1.91
CA SER A 609 18.05 0.54 0.64
C SER A 609 17.09 1.13 -0.42
N ALA A 610 17.17 0.63 -1.65
CA ALA A 610 16.24 1.02 -2.71
C ALA A 610 14.80 0.53 -2.44
N GLU A 611 14.65 -0.58 -1.72
CA GLU A 611 13.36 -1.11 -1.27
C GLU A 611 12.70 -0.17 -0.25
N ASP A 612 13.46 0.38 0.70
CA ASP A 612 12.98 1.39 1.64
C ASP A 612 12.47 2.64 0.89
N VAL A 613 13.23 3.09 -0.12
CA VAL A 613 12.83 4.21 -0.98
C VAL A 613 11.56 3.86 -1.77
N SER A 614 11.45 2.64 -2.31
CA SER A 614 10.24 2.14 -2.99
C SER A 614 9.03 2.18 -2.07
N THR A 615 9.16 1.71 -0.83
CA THR A 615 8.10 1.74 0.17
C THR A 615 7.68 3.16 0.49
N ALA A 616 8.63 4.08 0.69
CA ALA A 616 8.34 5.50 0.92
C ALA A 616 7.57 6.11 -0.26
N VAL A 617 8.04 5.92 -1.51
CA VAL A 617 7.41 6.49 -2.70
C VAL A 617 6.01 5.93 -2.93
N LYS A 618 5.80 4.61 -2.77
CA LYS A 618 4.46 3.99 -2.84
C LYS A 618 3.53 4.59 -1.78
N THR A 619 4.01 4.72 -0.55
CA THR A 619 3.23 5.27 0.57
C THR A 619 2.82 6.70 0.29
N LEU A 620 3.73 7.56 -0.17
CA LEU A 620 3.46 8.96 -0.50
C LEU A 620 2.56 9.11 -1.73
N GLY A 621 2.80 8.29 -2.76
CA GLY A 621 1.99 8.25 -3.98
C GLY A 621 0.54 7.85 -3.71
N LEU A 622 0.33 6.79 -2.91
CA LEU A 622 -1.00 6.37 -2.46
C LEU A 622 -1.62 7.40 -1.51
N GLY A 623 -0.84 7.89 -0.55
CA GLY A 623 -1.24 8.89 0.43
C GLY A 623 -1.79 10.15 -0.23
N SER A 624 -1.22 10.61 -1.34
CA SER A 624 -1.72 11.77 -2.07
C SER A 624 -3.14 11.63 -2.63
N LYS A 625 -3.62 10.41 -2.87
CA LYS A 625 -5.01 10.13 -3.28
C LYS A 625 -5.98 10.15 -2.10
N VAL A 626 -5.46 10.02 -0.88
CA VAL A 626 -6.23 9.99 0.37
C VAL A 626 -6.23 11.37 1.02
N TRP A 627 -5.06 11.99 1.10
CA TRP A 627 -4.80 13.27 1.76
C TRP A 627 -4.48 14.34 0.70
N ASN A 628 -5.54 14.91 0.11
CA ASN A 628 -5.46 15.83 -1.02
C ASN A 628 -4.47 16.99 -0.75
N GLY A 629 -3.30 16.95 -1.36
CA GLY A 629 -2.25 17.98 -1.25
C GLY A 629 -1.35 17.90 -0.02
N GLN A 630 -1.54 16.95 0.91
CA GLN A 630 -0.80 16.90 2.19
C GLN A 630 0.44 15.97 2.18
N CYS A 631 0.72 15.27 1.08
CA CYS A 631 1.89 14.38 0.96
C CYS A 631 2.98 14.97 0.06
N GLN A 632 3.16 16.30 0.11
CA GLN A 632 4.28 16.92 -0.59
C GLN A 632 5.59 16.41 0.03
N PHE A 633 6.57 16.09 -0.80
CA PHE A 633 7.85 15.60 -0.32
C PHE A 633 9.03 16.23 -1.07
N ALA A 634 10.22 16.11 -0.48
CA ALA A 634 11.48 16.48 -1.10
C ALA A 634 12.45 15.31 -1.03
N ILE A 635 13.40 15.31 -1.97
CA ILE A 635 14.42 14.28 -2.08
C ILE A 635 15.76 14.92 -1.77
N ARG A 636 16.48 14.36 -0.82
CA ARG A 636 17.78 14.88 -0.39
C ARG A 636 18.88 13.86 -0.66
N GLY A 637 19.79 14.26 -1.55
CA GLY A 637 21.15 13.67 -1.66
C GLY A 637 22.10 14.42 -0.72
N GLY A 638 23.16 15.04 -1.26
CA GLY A 638 24.11 15.81 -0.42
C GLY A 638 23.68 17.24 0.00
N GLY A 639 22.54 17.76 -0.49
CA GLY A 639 21.90 18.99 0.05
C GLY A 639 22.63 20.33 -0.14
N HIS A 640 23.37 20.52 -1.24
CA HIS A 640 24.20 21.73 -1.48
C HIS A 640 23.46 22.89 -2.19
N THR A 641 22.31 22.65 -2.86
CA THR A 641 21.56 23.71 -3.54
C THR A 641 20.94 24.68 -2.50
N PRO A 642 21.17 26.00 -2.57
CA PRO A 642 20.96 26.87 -1.41
C PRO A 642 19.55 27.47 -1.26
N PHE A 643 18.73 27.48 -2.32
CA PHE A 643 17.40 28.09 -2.24
C PHE A 643 16.40 27.20 -1.48
N PRO A 644 15.52 27.79 -0.64
CA PRO A 644 14.51 27.05 0.10
C PRO A 644 13.64 26.19 -0.81
N GLY A 645 13.34 24.98 -0.36
CA GLY A 645 12.49 24.05 -1.12
C GLY A 645 13.23 23.20 -2.14
N ALA A 646 14.53 23.42 -2.42
CA ALA A 646 15.27 22.67 -3.44
C ALA A 646 15.43 21.17 -3.12
N ALA A 647 15.89 20.86 -1.91
CA ALA A 647 16.10 19.51 -1.40
C ALA A 647 15.40 19.28 -0.04
N THR A 648 14.54 20.21 0.35
CA THR A 648 13.75 20.25 1.59
C THR A 648 12.32 20.70 1.26
N VAL A 649 11.38 20.59 2.18
CA VAL A 649 9.99 21.02 1.97
C VAL A 649 9.35 21.42 3.30
N GLU A 650 8.64 22.54 3.31
CA GLU A 650 7.89 23.02 4.47
C GLU A 650 6.65 22.16 4.68
N ASP A 651 6.36 21.76 5.93
CA ASP A 651 5.19 20.96 6.31
C ASP A 651 5.01 19.68 5.47
N GLY A 652 6.11 19.18 4.89
CA GLY A 652 6.12 18.01 4.02
C GLY A 652 7.06 16.94 4.55
N ILE A 653 7.41 16.00 3.68
CA ILE A 653 8.23 14.84 4.04
C ILE A 653 9.57 14.92 3.30
N VAL A 654 10.68 14.76 4.00
CA VAL A 654 12.00 14.67 3.34
C VAL A 654 12.43 13.21 3.29
N ILE A 655 12.73 12.71 2.09
CA ILE A 655 13.43 11.44 1.91
C ILE A 655 14.93 11.73 1.85
N ASP A 656 15.64 11.44 2.93
CA ASP A 656 17.07 11.73 3.09
C ASP A 656 17.91 10.46 2.84
N LEU A 657 18.62 10.45 1.72
CA LEU A 657 19.31 9.27 1.19
C LEU A 657 20.67 9.02 1.87
N LYS A 658 20.96 9.68 3.01
CA LYS A 658 22.25 9.62 3.71
C LYS A 658 22.66 8.20 4.16
N ASP A 659 21.70 7.33 4.43
CA ASP A 659 21.96 5.98 4.95
C ASP A 659 22.04 4.90 3.85
N LEU A 660 21.98 5.31 2.57
CA LEU A 660 22.23 4.40 1.45
C LEU A 660 23.72 3.95 1.39
N PRO A 661 24.01 2.74 0.87
CA PRO A 661 25.36 2.18 0.85
C PRO A 661 26.40 3.09 0.18
N ALA A 662 27.58 3.20 0.78
CA ALA A 662 28.68 4.04 0.31
C ALA A 662 29.33 3.55 -1.01
N SER A 663 30.25 4.36 -1.55
CA SER A 663 30.93 4.09 -2.81
C SER A 663 31.78 2.83 -2.81
N ALA A 664 31.82 2.14 -3.96
CA ALA A 664 32.67 0.98 -4.19
C ALA A 664 33.30 1.01 -5.59
N LEU A 665 34.61 0.82 -5.67
CA LEU A 665 35.33 0.68 -6.93
C LEU A 665 35.14 -0.75 -7.48
N SER A 666 34.85 -0.87 -8.77
CA SER A 666 34.78 -2.16 -9.46
C SER A 666 36.12 -2.91 -9.43
N ALA A 667 36.07 -4.24 -9.48
CA ALA A 667 37.27 -5.09 -9.45
C ALA A 667 38.23 -4.81 -10.63
N ASP A 668 37.69 -4.49 -11.80
CA ASP A 668 38.48 -4.11 -12.99
C ASP A 668 38.87 -2.63 -13.03
N ARG A 669 38.40 -1.85 -12.04
CA ARG A 669 38.66 -0.43 -11.82
C ARG A 669 38.22 0.49 -12.96
N LYS A 670 37.31 0.04 -13.82
CA LYS A 670 36.77 0.84 -14.93
C LYS A 670 35.53 1.64 -14.55
N THR A 671 34.88 1.27 -13.45
CA THR A 671 33.74 1.99 -12.90
C THR A 671 33.80 2.11 -11.39
N ILE A 672 33.10 3.11 -10.87
CA ILE A 672 32.83 3.30 -9.45
C ILE A 672 31.32 3.40 -9.24
N THR A 673 30.81 2.64 -8.27
CA THR A 673 29.45 2.79 -7.75
C THR A 673 29.47 3.88 -6.67
N VAL A 674 28.54 4.83 -6.72
CA VAL A 674 28.50 6.00 -5.82
C VAL A 674 27.08 6.23 -5.31
N SER A 675 26.96 6.55 -4.03
CA SER A 675 25.69 6.93 -3.40
C SER A 675 25.27 8.35 -3.76
N PRO A 676 23.96 8.64 -3.93
CA PRO A 676 23.44 9.99 -4.14
C PRO A 676 23.74 11.00 -3.03
N SER A 677 23.94 10.53 -1.80
CA SER A 677 24.14 11.37 -0.61
C SER A 677 25.60 11.70 -0.31
N GLN A 678 26.55 10.98 -0.90
CA GLN A 678 27.97 11.23 -0.70
C GLN A 678 28.42 12.58 -1.27
N LYS A 679 29.54 13.06 -0.74
CA LYS A 679 30.20 14.31 -1.16
C LYS A 679 31.39 14.02 -2.05
N TRP A 680 31.71 14.93 -2.97
CA TRP A 680 32.74 14.67 -3.99
C TRP A 680 34.15 14.46 -3.46
N ASP A 681 34.51 15.08 -2.35
CA ASP A 681 35.82 14.88 -1.73
C ASP A 681 35.99 13.45 -1.17
N GLU A 682 34.92 12.83 -0.68
CA GLU A 682 34.95 11.42 -0.24
C GLU A 682 35.17 10.47 -1.43
N VAL A 683 34.55 10.77 -2.58
CA VAL A 683 34.71 9.99 -3.81
C VAL A 683 36.12 10.13 -4.39
N TYR A 684 36.66 11.36 -4.42
CA TYR A 684 38.03 11.58 -4.89
C TYR A 684 39.07 10.98 -3.95
N GLU A 685 38.87 11.05 -2.64
CA GLU A 685 39.82 10.49 -1.67
C GLU A 685 39.99 8.98 -1.87
N LEU A 686 38.89 8.27 -2.18
CA LEU A 686 38.96 6.86 -2.59
C LEU A 686 39.71 6.68 -3.91
N LEU A 687 39.35 7.43 -4.96
CA LEU A 687 39.91 7.24 -6.31
C LEU A 687 41.40 7.64 -6.41
N ASP A 688 41.83 8.66 -5.67
CA ASP A 688 43.22 9.12 -5.61
C ASP A 688 44.15 7.99 -5.12
N THR A 689 43.70 7.09 -4.23
CA THR A 689 44.51 5.93 -3.77
C THR A 689 44.85 4.93 -4.88
N TYR A 690 44.10 4.98 -6.00
CA TYR A 690 44.28 4.10 -7.15
C TYR A 690 44.83 4.83 -8.39
N ASN A 691 45.19 6.12 -8.28
CA ASN A 691 45.52 7.00 -9.41
C ASN A 691 44.41 7.00 -10.48
N LEU A 692 43.16 7.08 -10.02
CA LEU A 692 41.98 7.18 -10.86
C LEU A 692 41.23 8.47 -10.55
N SER A 693 40.37 8.88 -11.47
CA SER A 693 39.35 9.89 -11.22
C SER A 693 38.11 9.60 -12.05
N THR A 694 37.04 10.31 -11.76
CA THR A 694 35.82 10.40 -12.59
C THR A 694 35.46 11.88 -12.79
N LEU A 695 34.34 12.18 -13.44
CA LEU A 695 33.81 13.54 -13.55
C LEU A 695 32.90 13.86 -12.37
N GLY A 696 33.42 14.66 -11.44
CA GLY A 696 32.66 15.14 -10.29
C GLY A 696 32.76 16.64 -10.05
N GLY A 697 32.18 17.09 -8.95
CA GLY A 697 32.24 18.48 -8.50
C GLY A 697 33.66 18.94 -8.19
N ARG A 698 33.89 20.25 -8.31
CA ARG A 698 35.21 20.86 -8.07
C ARG A 698 35.39 21.32 -6.63
N VAL A 699 34.28 21.54 -5.91
CA VAL A 699 34.28 22.02 -4.52
C VAL A 699 33.94 20.86 -3.59
N ALA A 700 34.75 20.63 -2.56
CA ALA A 700 34.48 19.63 -1.54
C ALA A 700 33.14 19.93 -0.82
N GLY A 701 32.43 18.90 -0.39
CA GLY A 701 31.11 19.05 0.22
C GLY A 701 29.93 19.13 -0.75
N VAL A 702 30.16 19.29 -2.06
CA VAL A 702 29.09 19.20 -3.07
C VAL A 702 28.57 17.77 -3.16
N GLY A 703 27.25 17.60 -3.07
CA GLY A 703 26.58 16.30 -3.16
C GLY A 703 26.61 15.69 -4.56
N VAL A 704 26.81 14.38 -4.64
CA VAL A 704 26.86 13.63 -5.90
C VAL A 704 25.53 13.68 -6.65
N GLY A 705 24.41 13.38 -5.98
CA GLY A 705 23.13 13.17 -6.65
C GLY A 705 22.65 14.36 -7.50
N GLY A 706 22.61 15.55 -6.90
CA GLY A 706 22.21 16.78 -7.60
C GLY A 706 23.21 17.20 -8.68
N LEU A 707 24.51 16.98 -8.47
CA LEU A 707 25.53 17.34 -9.45
C LEU A 707 25.48 16.43 -10.69
N ILE A 708 25.32 15.12 -10.50
CA ILE A 708 25.25 14.17 -11.62
C ILE A 708 23.94 14.34 -12.38
N THR A 709 22.79 14.38 -11.70
CA THR A 709 21.48 14.55 -12.36
C THR A 709 21.28 15.93 -12.99
N GLY A 710 22.04 16.95 -12.54
CA GLY A 710 22.11 18.27 -13.15
C GLY A 710 23.24 18.47 -14.16
N CYS A 711 24.07 17.45 -14.41
CA CYS A 711 25.26 17.51 -15.26
C CYS A 711 26.24 18.66 -14.93
N GLY A 712 26.74 18.69 -13.71
CA GLY A 712 27.73 19.69 -13.30
C GLY A 712 29.06 19.60 -14.04
N ILE A 713 29.98 20.51 -13.67
CA ILE A 713 31.28 20.67 -14.33
C ILE A 713 32.41 20.20 -13.40
N SER A 714 33.39 19.52 -13.99
CA SER A 714 34.57 18.96 -13.35
C SER A 714 35.86 19.65 -13.83
N TYR A 715 36.97 19.47 -13.09
CA TYR A 715 38.31 19.83 -13.56
C TYR A 715 38.67 19.12 -14.88
N PHE A 716 38.05 17.98 -15.16
CA PHE A 716 38.34 17.16 -16.33
C PHE A 716 37.34 17.35 -17.47
N SER A 717 36.37 18.26 -17.30
CA SER A 717 35.29 18.44 -18.29
C SER A 717 35.78 18.79 -19.70
N PRO A 718 36.84 19.59 -19.91
CA PRO A 718 37.35 19.84 -21.27
C PRO A 718 37.90 18.59 -21.98
N ARG A 719 38.23 17.52 -21.25
CA ARG A 719 38.58 16.21 -21.83
C ARG A 719 37.37 15.31 -22.10
N TYR A 720 36.45 15.25 -21.15
CA TYR A 720 35.46 14.16 -21.11
C TYR A 720 33.99 14.63 -21.23
N GLY A 721 33.71 15.91 -21.05
CA GLY A 721 32.35 16.48 -21.08
C GLY A 721 31.81 16.86 -19.69
N PHE A 722 30.48 16.91 -19.56
CA PHE A 722 29.80 17.19 -18.30
C PHE A 722 29.82 15.98 -17.38
N ALA A 723 29.58 16.18 -16.08
CA ALA A 723 29.66 15.11 -15.09
C ALA A 723 28.71 13.92 -15.35
N CYS A 724 27.59 14.16 -16.04
CA CYS A 724 26.66 13.11 -16.41
C CYS A 724 27.11 12.26 -17.62
N ASP A 725 28.10 12.70 -18.41
CA ASP A 725 28.57 11.99 -19.61
C ASP A 725 29.27 10.66 -19.27
N VAL A 726 29.81 10.53 -18.06
CA VAL A 726 30.47 9.31 -17.58
C VAL A 726 29.51 8.32 -16.91
N VAL A 727 28.21 8.62 -16.80
CA VAL A 727 27.27 7.70 -16.18
C VAL A 727 27.03 6.49 -17.08
N LYS A 728 27.33 5.29 -16.59
CA LYS A 728 26.99 4.04 -17.26
C LYS A 728 25.60 3.55 -16.90
N GLU A 729 25.23 3.70 -15.63
CA GLU A 729 23.99 3.14 -15.08
C GLU A 729 23.46 4.00 -13.92
N PHE A 730 22.13 4.07 -13.83
CA PHE A 730 21.41 4.50 -12.63
C PHE A 730 20.60 3.33 -12.07
N GLU A 731 20.52 3.22 -10.75
CA GLU A 731 19.41 2.51 -10.09
C GLU A 731 18.39 3.55 -9.66
N VAL A 732 17.13 3.34 -10.04
CA VAL A 732 16.09 4.36 -9.94
C VAL A 732 14.81 3.75 -9.41
N VAL A 733 14.24 4.37 -8.39
CA VAL A 733 12.91 4.05 -7.88
C VAL A 733 11.88 4.95 -8.56
N LEU A 734 10.94 4.33 -9.28
CA LEU A 734 9.85 5.01 -9.99
C LEU A 734 8.69 5.37 -9.05
N SER A 735 7.71 6.11 -9.56
CA SER A 735 6.54 6.52 -8.76
C SER A 735 5.59 5.37 -8.41
N THR A 736 5.68 4.26 -9.13
CA THR A 736 5.04 2.98 -8.81
C THR A 736 5.77 2.22 -7.69
N GLY A 737 6.97 2.69 -7.31
CA GLY A 737 7.95 2.01 -6.47
C GLY A 737 8.59 0.77 -7.11
N GLU A 738 8.54 0.68 -8.44
CA GLU A 738 9.40 -0.24 -9.18
C GLU A 738 10.86 0.25 -9.12
N ILE A 739 11.80 -0.67 -8.90
CA ILE A 739 13.25 -0.40 -8.87
C ILE A 739 13.83 -0.83 -10.21
N LEU A 740 14.38 0.12 -10.96
CA LEU A 740 14.94 -0.13 -12.28
C LEU A 740 16.44 0.11 -12.34
N THR A 741 17.11 -0.75 -13.09
CA THR A 741 18.44 -0.50 -13.63
C THR A 741 18.32 0.17 -15.00
N VAL A 742 18.89 1.38 -15.11
CA VAL A 742 18.70 2.28 -16.26
C VAL A 742 20.06 2.59 -16.90
N SER A 743 20.22 2.28 -18.18
CA SER A 743 21.48 2.44 -18.94
C SER A 743 21.22 2.86 -20.40
N SER A 744 22.28 3.05 -21.18
CA SER A 744 22.15 3.34 -22.61
C SER A 744 21.49 2.22 -23.43
N THR A 745 21.44 0.99 -22.90
CA THR A 745 20.85 -0.19 -23.55
C THR A 745 19.54 -0.65 -22.90
N GLN A 746 19.25 -0.22 -21.67
CA GLN A 746 18.07 -0.60 -20.90
C GLN A 746 17.36 0.66 -20.40
N HIS A 747 16.11 0.88 -20.82
CA HIS A 747 15.37 2.14 -20.54
C HIS A 747 16.14 3.40 -21.02
N ALA A 748 16.70 3.35 -22.23
CA ALA A 748 17.57 4.38 -22.79
C ALA A 748 16.93 5.79 -22.86
N ASP A 749 15.60 5.87 -22.95
CA ASP A 749 14.85 7.13 -22.87
C ASP A 749 14.89 7.74 -21.46
N LEU A 750 14.71 6.94 -20.41
CA LEU A 750 14.86 7.36 -19.02
C LEU A 750 16.31 7.71 -18.68
N TRP A 751 17.27 6.91 -19.17
CA TRP A 751 18.70 7.17 -18.98
C TRP A 751 19.11 8.55 -19.54
N LYS A 752 18.61 8.92 -20.72
CA LYS A 752 18.81 10.26 -21.29
C LYS A 752 18.14 11.36 -20.48
N ALA A 753 16.91 11.12 -20.01
CA ALA A 753 16.14 12.10 -19.26
C ALA A 753 16.78 12.43 -17.89
N LEU A 754 17.35 11.45 -17.19
CA LEU A 754 18.02 11.64 -15.89
C LEU A 754 19.32 12.45 -15.99
N ARG A 755 19.94 12.53 -17.17
CA ARG A 755 21.16 13.30 -17.43
C ARG A 755 20.81 14.74 -17.81
N GLY A 756 20.64 15.57 -16.79
CA GLY A 756 20.27 16.99 -16.90
C GLY A 756 18.83 17.28 -16.49
N GLY A 757 18.06 16.24 -16.16
CA GLY A 757 16.65 16.34 -15.81
C GLY A 757 16.33 16.38 -14.31
N SER A 758 17.34 16.41 -13.43
CA SER A 758 17.13 16.49 -11.97
C SER A 758 16.23 15.36 -11.43
N ASN A 759 15.39 15.65 -10.43
CA ASN A 759 14.53 14.71 -9.70
C ASN A 759 13.13 14.49 -10.34
N ASN A 760 13.00 14.67 -11.67
CA ASN A 760 11.69 14.70 -12.35
C ASN A 760 11.10 13.33 -12.71
N PHE A 761 11.88 12.25 -12.61
CA PHE A 761 11.50 10.94 -13.19
C PHE A 761 11.59 9.76 -12.23
N GLY A 762 12.12 9.98 -11.02
CA GLY A 762 12.47 8.90 -10.11
C GLY A 762 13.41 9.38 -9.00
N ILE A 763 13.57 8.55 -7.97
CA ILE A 763 14.62 8.72 -6.96
C ILE A 763 15.79 7.83 -7.36
N VAL A 764 16.93 8.45 -7.71
CA VAL A 764 18.15 7.70 -8.01
C VAL A 764 18.79 7.25 -6.69
N THR A 765 18.93 5.95 -6.49
CA THR A 765 19.51 5.33 -5.29
C THR A 765 20.97 4.93 -5.48
N LYS A 766 21.43 4.83 -6.73
CA LYS A 766 22.79 4.42 -7.07
C LYS A 766 23.24 5.01 -8.40
N PHE A 767 24.48 5.48 -8.47
CA PHE A 767 25.15 5.85 -9.72
C PHE A 767 26.30 4.89 -10.02
N VAL A 768 26.45 4.46 -11.26
CA VAL A 768 27.66 3.78 -11.74
C VAL A 768 28.36 4.71 -12.73
N LEU A 769 29.53 5.20 -12.36
CA LEU A 769 30.31 6.17 -13.12
C LEU A 769 31.56 5.52 -13.72
N GLU A 770 31.91 5.89 -14.94
CA GLU A 770 33.18 5.53 -15.56
C GLU A 770 34.36 6.20 -14.85
N THR A 771 35.42 5.44 -14.63
CA THR A 771 36.69 5.93 -14.07
C THR A 771 37.77 5.96 -15.16
N PHE A 772 38.73 6.86 -15.01
CA PHE A 772 39.87 6.99 -15.90
C PHE A 772 41.19 7.19 -15.13
N PRO A 773 42.34 6.81 -15.70
CA PRO A 773 43.65 7.06 -15.10
C PRO A 773 43.89 8.55 -14.86
N GLN A 774 44.22 8.90 -13.62
CA GLN A 774 44.54 10.25 -13.21
C GLN A 774 45.46 10.22 -11.99
N GLY A 775 46.73 10.61 -12.17
CA GLY A 775 47.62 10.93 -11.06
C GLY A 775 47.55 12.41 -10.65
N SER A 776 48.47 12.84 -9.80
CA SER A 776 48.65 14.25 -9.44
C SER A 776 48.83 15.14 -10.67
N PHE A 777 48.43 16.40 -10.56
CA PHE A 777 48.51 17.37 -11.64
C PHE A 777 48.81 18.76 -11.09
N TRP A 778 49.23 19.67 -11.97
CA TRP A 778 49.61 21.03 -11.57
C TRP A 778 48.37 21.92 -11.44
N GLY A 779 48.27 22.69 -10.37
CA GLY A 779 47.20 23.66 -10.19
C GLY A 779 47.27 24.43 -8.88
N GLY A 780 46.23 25.21 -8.59
CA GLY A 780 46.09 26.00 -7.37
C GLY A 780 45.38 27.33 -7.64
N GLN A 781 45.47 28.25 -6.69
CA GLN A 781 44.86 29.58 -6.77
C GLN A 781 45.95 30.66 -6.94
N THR A 782 45.69 31.68 -7.75
CA THR A 782 46.47 32.94 -7.75
C THR A 782 45.59 34.11 -7.34
N PHE A 783 46.12 35.06 -6.59
CA PHE A 783 45.37 36.20 -6.06
C PHE A 783 45.88 37.51 -6.65
N HIS A 784 44.97 38.45 -6.95
CA HIS A 784 45.24 39.68 -7.67
C HIS A 784 44.34 40.82 -7.19
N THR A 785 44.73 42.05 -7.49
CA THR A 785 43.94 43.26 -7.22
C THR A 785 43.06 43.62 -8.41
N ILE A 786 41.92 44.27 -8.16
CA ILE A 786 40.89 44.54 -9.18
C ILE A 786 41.37 45.35 -10.39
N ASP A 787 42.45 46.12 -10.27
CA ASP A 787 43.02 46.90 -11.38
C ASP A 787 43.59 46.02 -12.52
N THR A 788 43.84 44.73 -12.26
CA THR A 788 44.29 43.76 -13.28
C THR A 788 43.13 43.11 -14.05
N ARG A 789 41.88 43.42 -13.72
CA ARG A 789 40.67 42.75 -14.24
C ARG A 789 40.59 42.75 -15.78
N ALA A 790 40.91 43.86 -16.43
CA ALA A 790 40.83 43.96 -17.89
C ALA A 790 41.80 42.98 -18.59
N ASP A 791 43.02 42.86 -18.07
CA ASP A 791 44.02 41.91 -18.57
C ASP A 791 43.59 40.46 -18.33
N HIS A 792 42.96 40.18 -17.18
CA HIS A 792 42.35 38.89 -16.93
C HIS A 792 41.27 38.61 -17.99
N PHE A 793 40.26 39.45 -18.15
CA PHE A 793 39.17 39.22 -19.11
C PHE A 793 39.66 39.04 -20.55
N ALA A 794 40.68 39.80 -20.98
CA ALA A 794 41.32 39.59 -22.29
C ALA A 794 41.98 38.21 -22.39
N ALA A 795 42.79 37.81 -21.40
CA ALA A 795 43.44 36.50 -21.38
C ALA A 795 42.43 35.33 -21.38
N HIS A 796 41.26 35.52 -20.80
CA HIS A 796 40.17 34.56 -20.80
C HIS A 796 39.56 34.36 -22.19
N GLU A 797 39.24 35.48 -22.84
CA GLU A 797 38.69 35.47 -24.19
C GLU A 797 39.64 34.77 -25.16
N ASP A 798 40.94 35.09 -25.06
CA ASP A 798 42.01 34.46 -25.85
C ASP A 798 42.16 32.96 -25.57
N LEU A 799 42.12 32.55 -24.29
CA LEU A 799 42.27 31.15 -23.91
C LEU A 799 41.17 30.30 -24.54
N ILE A 800 39.91 30.72 -24.44
CA ILE A 800 38.79 29.96 -25.02
C ILE A 800 38.81 30.02 -26.55
N ALA A 801 39.21 31.16 -27.14
CA ALA A 801 39.32 31.32 -28.59
C ALA A 801 40.45 30.50 -29.21
N SER A 802 41.40 29.99 -28.41
CA SER A 802 42.53 29.20 -28.89
C SER A 802 42.09 27.98 -29.71
N TYR A 803 42.74 27.76 -30.86
CA TYR A 803 42.48 26.61 -31.72
C TYR A 803 43.79 25.89 -32.11
N PRO A 804 43.93 24.59 -31.81
CA PRO A 804 43.02 23.79 -30.98
C PRO A 804 43.10 24.19 -29.50
N PHE A 805 41.96 24.17 -28.80
CA PHE A 805 41.91 24.35 -27.34
C PHE A 805 42.63 23.18 -26.64
N ASP A 806 43.49 23.46 -25.65
CA ASP A 806 44.17 22.41 -24.87
C ASP A 806 43.19 21.75 -23.88
N PRO A 807 42.81 20.48 -24.08
CA PRO A 807 41.76 19.85 -23.29
C PRO A 807 42.20 19.55 -21.84
N PHE A 808 43.47 19.71 -21.48
CA PHE A 808 43.94 19.50 -20.11
C PHE A 808 43.77 20.75 -19.23
N VAL A 809 43.47 21.90 -19.81
CA VAL A 809 43.30 23.16 -19.08
C VAL A 809 41.89 23.26 -18.50
N HIS A 810 41.81 23.47 -17.20
CA HIS A 810 40.61 23.94 -16.52
C HIS A 810 40.93 25.21 -15.76
N PHE A 811 39.96 26.12 -15.75
CA PHE A 811 40.17 27.47 -15.26
C PHE A 811 38.86 28.03 -14.68
N ILE A 812 38.94 28.79 -13.59
CA ILE A 812 37.84 29.64 -13.07
C ILE A 812 38.43 30.97 -12.62
N ASN A 813 37.81 32.10 -12.97
CA ASN A 813 38.16 33.41 -12.42
C ASN A 813 37.04 33.91 -11.55
N THR A 814 37.39 34.24 -10.32
CA THR A 814 36.46 34.66 -9.30
C THR A 814 36.79 36.09 -8.87
N LEU A 815 35.85 36.99 -9.06
CA LEU A 815 35.89 38.32 -8.44
C LEU A 815 35.16 38.20 -7.12
N LEU A 816 35.83 38.56 -6.04
CA LEU A 816 35.33 38.45 -4.68
C LEU A 816 35.27 39.84 -4.03
N ILE A 817 34.17 40.16 -3.39
CA ILE A 817 34.05 41.31 -2.50
C ILE A 817 33.41 40.85 -1.19
N THR A 818 33.90 41.40 -0.08
CA THR A 818 33.36 41.15 1.26
C THR A 818 33.16 42.47 1.98
N ASN A 819 32.30 42.49 2.99
CA ASN A 819 32.17 43.65 3.88
C ASN A 819 33.49 43.97 4.63
N VAL A 820 34.35 42.98 4.86
CA VAL A 820 35.66 43.15 5.49
C VAL A 820 36.66 43.82 4.57
N THR A 821 36.75 43.39 3.30
CA THR A 821 37.71 43.96 2.35
C THR A 821 37.25 45.33 1.81
N GLY A 822 35.94 45.56 1.73
CA GLY A 822 35.33 46.78 1.18
C GLY A 822 35.70 47.08 -0.28
N THR A 823 36.44 46.17 -0.91
CA THR A 823 37.04 46.30 -2.24
C THR A 823 37.06 44.93 -2.91
N TRP A 824 37.00 44.94 -4.24
CA TRP A 824 37.08 43.73 -5.04
C TRP A 824 38.50 43.17 -5.11
N VAL A 825 38.61 41.86 -5.03
CA VAL A 825 39.83 41.09 -5.27
C VAL A 825 39.56 40.02 -6.33
N LEU A 826 40.60 39.62 -7.03
CA LEU A 826 40.55 38.64 -8.12
C LEU A 826 41.28 37.36 -7.69
N GLY A 827 40.64 36.21 -7.87
CA GLY A 827 41.24 34.89 -7.72
C GLY A 827 41.17 34.12 -9.03
N ASN A 828 42.23 33.39 -9.40
CA ASN A 828 42.16 32.43 -10.49
C ASN A 828 42.43 31.02 -9.98
N SER A 829 41.48 30.13 -10.18
CA SER A 829 41.65 28.69 -10.03
C SER A 829 42.23 28.13 -11.31
N LEU A 830 43.50 27.74 -11.28
CA LEU A 830 44.25 27.24 -12.43
C LEU A 830 44.48 25.74 -12.27
N GLN A 831 44.06 24.93 -13.23
CA GLN A 831 44.32 23.49 -13.22
C GLN A 831 44.79 23.01 -14.59
N TYR A 832 45.92 22.30 -14.61
CA TYR A 832 46.43 21.62 -15.79
C TYR A 832 46.52 20.13 -15.53
N THR A 833 45.46 19.43 -15.94
CA THR A 833 45.12 18.09 -15.46
C THR A 833 45.94 16.96 -16.09
N LYS A 834 46.95 17.29 -16.90
CA LYS A 834 47.85 16.32 -17.54
C LYS A 834 48.83 15.74 -16.52
N SER A 835 48.71 14.45 -16.24
CA SER A 835 49.48 13.74 -15.20
C SER A 835 50.55 12.76 -15.72
N SER A 836 50.52 12.39 -17.01
CA SER A 836 51.42 11.36 -17.60
C SER A 836 52.26 11.90 -18.79
N PRO A 837 53.56 11.51 -18.93
CA PRO A 837 54.32 10.59 -18.07
C PRO A 837 54.77 11.21 -16.73
N ASN A 838 54.71 12.54 -16.60
CA ASN A 838 54.87 13.28 -15.35
C ASN A 838 53.98 14.55 -15.41
N PRO A 839 53.57 15.10 -14.25
CA PRO A 839 52.89 16.40 -14.20
C PRO A 839 53.75 17.51 -14.79
N VAL A 840 53.17 18.36 -15.65
CA VAL A 840 53.86 19.51 -16.23
C VAL A 840 53.81 20.67 -15.23
N ALA A 841 54.94 20.97 -14.59
CA ALA A 841 55.06 22.16 -13.76
C ALA A 841 55.07 23.42 -14.65
N TYR A 842 54.25 24.42 -14.31
CA TYR A 842 54.16 25.71 -15.01
C TYR A 842 53.84 25.60 -16.52
N PRO A 843 52.65 25.09 -16.87
CA PRO A 843 52.24 24.89 -18.26
C PRO A 843 52.16 26.21 -19.03
N HIS A 844 52.75 26.25 -20.23
CA HIS A 844 52.87 27.46 -21.05
C HIS A 844 51.50 28.09 -21.39
N VAL A 845 50.48 27.27 -21.59
CA VAL A 845 49.11 27.72 -21.89
C VAL A 845 48.49 28.57 -20.76
N LEU A 846 48.96 28.42 -19.52
CA LEU A 846 48.53 29.22 -18.36
C LEU A 846 49.51 30.35 -18.01
N LYS A 847 50.56 30.54 -18.81
CA LYS A 847 51.52 31.65 -18.65
C LYS A 847 50.84 33.03 -18.67
N PRO A 848 49.83 33.32 -19.54
CA PRO A 848 49.15 34.61 -19.53
C PRO A 848 48.54 34.98 -18.18
N PHE A 849 48.09 33.99 -17.39
CA PHE A 849 47.50 34.23 -16.07
C PHE A 849 48.55 34.30 -14.96
N THR A 850 49.52 33.39 -14.99
CA THR A 850 50.57 33.33 -13.96
C THR A 850 51.56 34.50 -14.04
N SER A 851 51.66 35.17 -15.20
CA SER A 851 52.53 36.34 -15.40
C SER A 851 51.91 37.65 -14.93
N LEU A 852 50.60 37.70 -14.67
CA LEU A 852 49.92 38.89 -14.15
C LEU A 852 50.35 39.14 -12.70
N ARG A 853 50.34 40.40 -12.27
CA ARG A 853 50.79 40.81 -10.93
C ARG A 853 49.97 40.09 -9.86
N GLN A 854 50.62 39.24 -9.06
CA GLN A 854 49.98 38.51 -7.97
C GLN A 854 50.18 39.25 -6.64
N THR A 855 49.13 39.30 -5.84
CA THR A 855 49.10 40.00 -4.54
C THR A 855 48.47 39.06 -3.50
N PRO A 856 49.08 38.85 -2.33
CA PRO A 856 48.48 38.05 -1.27
C PRO A 856 47.10 38.56 -0.85
N LEU A 857 46.16 37.64 -0.60
CA LEU A 857 44.80 37.97 -0.15
C LEU A 857 44.80 38.63 1.24
N PHE A 858 45.73 38.21 2.12
CA PHE A 858 45.93 38.77 3.45
C PHE A 858 47.43 38.99 3.74
N PRO A 859 47.79 39.98 4.57
CA PRO A 859 49.18 40.19 4.99
C PRO A 859 49.81 38.94 5.59
N GLY A 860 50.99 38.54 5.09
CA GLY A 860 51.74 37.38 5.58
C GLY A 860 51.44 36.05 4.92
N LEU A 861 50.46 35.97 4.01
CA LEU A 861 50.18 34.78 3.20
C LEU A 861 50.95 34.79 1.87
N PRO A 862 51.17 33.62 1.23
CA PRO A 862 51.76 33.57 -0.10
C PRO A 862 50.79 34.17 -1.16
N PRO A 863 51.31 34.72 -2.27
CA PRO A 863 50.50 35.33 -3.33
C PRO A 863 49.75 34.31 -4.20
N ASN A 864 50.07 33.02 -4.06
CA ASN A 864 49.41 31.90 -4.74
C ASN A 864 49.62 30.59 -3.98
N THR A 865 48.91 29.56 -4.39
CA THR A 865 49.00 28.19 -3.84
C THR A 865 49.37 27.15 -4.90
N LEU A 866 49.99 27.59 -6.01
CA LEU A 866 50.29 26.75 -7.16
C LEU A 866 51.26 25.63 -6.80
N ARG A 867 50.86 24.38 -7.08
CA ARG A 867 51.60 23.17 -6.73
C ARG A 867 51.22 22.00 -7.65
N VAL A 868 51.92 20.88 -7.51
CA VAL A 868 51.48 19.59 -8.05
C VAL A 868 50.86 18.80 -6.92
N ASP A 869 49.61 18.40 -7.08
CA ASP A 869 48.86 17.68 -6.04
C ASP A 869 47.72 16.84 -6.66
N ASN A 870 46.95 16.14 -5.83
CA ASN A 870 45.83 15.28 -6.26
C ASN A 870 44.48 16.00 -6.32
N VAL A 871 43.44 15.30 -6.79
CA VAL A 871 42.10 15.89 -7.00
C VAL A 871 41.48 16.33 -5.68
N THR A 872 41.62 15.49 -4.64
CA THR A 872 41.07 15.74 -3.31
C THR A 872 41.63 17.03 -2.70
N SER A 873 42.94 17.24 -2.80
CA SER A 873 43.63 18.44 -2.28
C SER A 873 43.11 19.73 -2.92
N PHE A 874 43.02 19.78 -4.24
CA PHE A 874 42.49 20.96 -4.93
C PHE A 874 41.00 21.20 -4.64
N SER A 875 40.22 20.13 -4.49
CA SER A 875 38.80 20.26 -4.17
C SER A 875 38.55 20.80 -2.77
N ARG A 876 39.32 20.33 -1.77
CA ARG A 876 39.30 20.82 -0.39
C ARG A 876 39.83 22.25 -0.27
N GLU A 877 40.87 22.60 -1.04
CA GLU A 877 41.38 23.98 -1.11
C GLU A 877 40.31 24.97 -1.57
N TYR A 878 39.53 24.61 -2.60
CA TYR A 878 38.46 25.49 -3.08
C TYR A 878 37.37 25.67 -2.00
N ALA A 879 37.00 24.61 -1.30
CA ALA A 879 35.99 24.65 -0.23
C ALA A 879 36.44 25.41 1.02
N ALA A 880 37.76 25.49 1.28
CA ALA A 880 38.32 26.22 2.43
C ALA A 880 38.01 27.73 2.40
N GLN A 881 37.51 28.25 1.28
CA GLN A 881 37.03 29.63 1.15
C GLN A 881 35.58 29.82 1.65
N SER A 882 34.95 28.77 2.18
CA SER A 882 33.55 28.76 2.65
C SER A 882 33.40 27.93 3.94
N THR A 883 34.13 28.30 5.00
CA THR A 883 34.22 27.53 6.26
C THR A 883 33.06 27.71 7.23
N TYR A 884 32.24 28.74 7.07
CA TYR A 884 31.11 29.03 7.96
C TYR A 884 29.79 28.88 7.21
N LYS A 885 28.78 28.32 7.88
CA LYS A 885 27.44 28.20 7.32
C LYS A 885 26.81 29.59 7.19
N LYS A 886 26.40 29.95 5.98
CA LYS A 886 25.86 31.27 5.63
C LYS A 886 24.51 31.13 4.95
N ARG A 887 23.81 32.26 4.79
CA ARG A 887 22.61 32.36 3.96
C ARG A 887 23.02 32.61 2.50
N TRP A 888 22.99 31.57 1.67
CA TRP A 888 23.47 31.65 0.28
C TRP A 888 22.34 31.96 -0.72
N THR A 889 22.64 32.81 -1.70
CA THR A 889 21.82 33.08 -2.89
C THR A 889 22.68 32.87 -4.11
N PHE A 890 22.23 31.98 -5.00
CA PHE A 890 22.93 31.70 -6.26
C PHE A 890 22.23 32.42 -7.42
N ALA A 891 22.89 32.46 -8.57
CA ALA A 891 22.27 32.71 -9.87
C ALA A 891 23.30 32.43 -10.98
N THR A 892 22.81 32.20 -12.20
CA THR A 892 23.69 31.94 -13.35
C THR A 892 23.19 32.53 -14.66
N ILE A 893 24.13 32.92 -15.52
CA ILE A 893 23.87 33.42 -16.88
C ILE A 893 24.98 32.89 -17.77
N SER A 894 24.65 32.59 -19.02
CA SER A 894 25.64 32.26 -20.04
C SER A 894 25.64 33.31 -21.16
N PHE A 895 26.81 33.59 -21.71
CA PHE A 895 26.98 34.46 -22.87
C PHE A 895 28.20 34.05 -23.69
N GLY A 896 28.21 34.41 -24.97
CA GLY A 896 29.31 34.10 -25.90
C GLY A 896 30.65 34.66 -25.44
N ASN A 897 31.75 34.05 -25.88
CA ASN A 897 33.11 34.45 -25.53
C ASN A 897 33.39 35.95 -25.81
N SER A 898 33.48 36.78 -24.76
CA SER A 898 33.68 38.23 -24.88
C SER A 898 34.18 38.84 -23.58
N ALA A 899 35.38 39.46 -23.60
CA ALA A 899 35.90 40.23 -22.48
C ALA A 899 35.05 41.48 -22.19
N ALA A 900 34.47 42.08 -23.22
CA ALA A 900 33.58 43.24 -23.08
C ALA A 900 32.31 42.88 -22.31
N MET A 901 31.70 41.72 -22.57
CA MET A 901 30.53 41.28 -21.83
C MET A 901 30.86 40.91 -20.37
N MET A 902 32.02 40.29 -20.13
CA MET A 902 32.51 40.06 -18.75
C MET A 902 32.63 41.38 -17.98
N GLU A 903 33.13 42.42 -18.64
CA GLU A 903 33.24 43.76 -18.08
C GLU A 903 31.89 44.42 -17.81
N ILE A 904 30.97 44.36 -18.77
CA ILE A 904 29.61 44.90 -18.60
C ILE A 904 28.94 44.25 -17.39
N PHE A 905 29.03 42.92 -17.24
CA PHE A 905 28.47 42.21 -16.10
C PHE A 905 29.07 42.70 -14.77
N PHE A 906 30.40 42.87 -14.71
CA PHE A 906 31.08 43.41 -13.54
C PHE A 906 30.59 44.82 -13.20
N GLN A 907 30.47 45.71 -14.19
CA GLN A 907 30.05 47.10 -13.97
C GLN A 907 28.59 47.19 -13.50
N ILE A 908 27.67 46.44 -14.13
CA ILE A 908 26.27 46.33 -13.71
C ILE A 908 26.21 45.86 -12.25
N THR A 909 26.95 44.80 -11.93
CA THR A 909 27.01 44.24 -10.58
C THR A 909 27.53 45.26 -9.58
N ASN A 910 28.72 45.82 -9.84
CA ASN A 910 29.38 46.75 -8.94
C ASN A 910 28.51 47.98 -8.65
N ALA A 911 27.79 48.50 -9.64
CA ALA A 911 26.86 49.61 -9.43
C ALA A 911 25.62 49.21 -8.61
N THR A 912 25.11 47.99 -8.80
CA THR A 912 23.83 47.55 -8.22
C THR A 912 23.96 47.06 -6.77
N ILE A 913 25.10 46.48 -6.38
CA ILE A 913 25.28 45.85 -5.06
C ILE A 913 25.65 46.83 -3.93
N GLN A 914 25.92 48.11 -4.23
CA GLN A 914 26.40 49.08 -3.24
C GLN A 914 25.56 49.12 -1.94
N PRO A 915 24.21 49.04 -1.99
CA PRO A 915 23.39 49.00 -0.78
C PRO A 915 23.60 47.75 0.09
N LEU A 916 24.06 46.64 -0.50
CA LEU A 916 24.16 45.33 0.16
C LEU A 916 25.50 45.10 0.86
N ILE A 917 26.57 45.83 0.47
CA ILE A 917 27.95 45.59 0.95
C ILE A 917 28.07 45.66 2.47
N ASN A 918 27.26 46.49 3.13
CA ASN A 918 27.31 46.69 4.58
C ASN A 918 26.51 45.65 5.38
N LEU A 919 25.85 44.70 4.71
CA LEU A 919 25.13 43.65 5.42
C LEU A 919 26.10 42.77 6.25
N PRO A 920 25.68 42.29 7.43
CA PRO A 920 26.46 41.36 8.24
C PRO A 920 26.91 40.15 7.43
N GLY A 921 28.21 39.86 7.49
CA GLY A 921 28.81 38.74 6.78
C GLY A 921 28.76 38.76 5.25
N PHE A 922 28.43 39.90 4.63
CA PHE A 922 28.30 40.02 3.18
C PHE A 922 29.55 39.54 2.46
N GLN A 923 29.33 38.63 1.51
CA GLN A 923 30.30 38.11 0.58
C GLN A 923 29.64 37.89 -0.77
N LEU A 924 30.26 38.35 -1.85
CA LEU A 924 29.83 38.06 -3.22
C LEU A 924 31.00 37.55 -4.05
N SER A 925 30.81 36.37 -4.65
CA SER A 925 31.69 35.80 -5.66
C SER A 925 31.01 35.87 -7.03
N LEU A 926 31.69 36.46 -8.00
CA LEU A 926 31.37 36.35 -9.42
C LEU A 926 32.39 35.42 -10.08
N SER A 927 31.99 34.18 -10.31
CA SER A 927 32.87 33.17 -10.90
C SER A 927 32.60 33.01 -12.39
N TYR A 928 33.47 33.56 -13.23
CA TYR A 928 33.49 33.41 -14.68
C TYR A 928 34.11 32.06 -15.04
N GLN A 929 33.30 31.19 -15.63
CA GLN A 929 33.67 29.82 -15.94
C GLN A 929 33.63 29.57 -17.45
N PRO A 930 34.77 29.21 -18.06
CA PRO A 930 34.86 28.93 -19.48
C PRO A 930 34.14 27.63 -19.85
N LEU A 931 33.29 27.68 -20.88
CA LEU A 931 32.68 26.52 -21.52
C LEU A 931 33.11 26.48 -23.00
N PRO A 932 34.33 25.98 -23.29
CA PRO A 932 34.81 25.86 -24.66
C PRO A 932 34.00 24.80 -25.42
N THR A 933 33.87 24.95 -26.74
CA THR A 933 33.20 23.96 -27.59
C THR A 933 33.86 22.57 -27.50
N ALA A 934 35.17 22.52 -27.16
CA ALA A 934 35.88 21.27 -26.90
C ALA A 934 35.32 20.47 -25.71
N LEU A 935 34.66 21.12 -24.74
CA LEU A 935 33.91 20.52 -23.64
C LEU A 935 32.49 20.18 -24.10
N THR A 936 31.76 21.17 -24.61
CA THR A 936 30.32 21.04 -24.87
C THR A 936 30.01 20.05 -26.00
N SER A 937 30.96 19.79 -26.91
CA SER A 937 30.80 18.82 -28.01
C SER A 937 31.17 17.37 -27.66
N ARG A 938 31.69 17.10 -26.45
CA ARG A 938 32.07 15.74 -26.04
C ARG A 938 30.84 14.85 -25.91
N HIS A 939 30.96 13.61 -26.39
CA HIS A 939 29.96 12.55 -26.28
C HIS A 939 28.57 12.83 -26.88
N ARG A 940 28.40 13.83 -27.77
CA ARG A 940 27.19 14.17 -28.58
C ARG A 940 25.88 13.61 -28.02
N ALA A 941 25.55 14.03 -26.80
CA ALA A 941 24.41 13.50 -26.08
C ALA A 941 23.15 14.32 -26.42
N ILE A 942 22.13 13.64 -26.94
CA ILE A 942 20.74 14.14 -27.03
C ILE A 942 20.17 14.11 -25.61
N ASP A 943 20.72 14.95 -24.74
CA ASP A 943 20.45 14.94 -23.29
C ASP A 943 19.55 16.09 -22.86
N ALA A 944 19.07 16.01 -21.62
CA ALA A 944 18.16 16.99 -21.04
C ALA A 944 18.78 18.41 -20.87
N LEU A 945 20.05 18.60 -21.23
CA LEU A 945 20.76 19.89 -21.16
C LEU A 945 20.46 20.88 -22.30
N GLY A 946 19.78 20.46 -23.37
CA GLY A 946 19.41 21.37 -24.47
C GLY A 946 20.56 21.71 -25.43
N PRO A 947 20.49 22.84 -26.18
CA PRO A 947 21.36 23.11 -27.34
C PRO A 947 22.79 23.57 -27.02
N VAL A 948 23.29 23.38 -25.81
CA VAL A 948 24.63 23.82 -25.35
C VAL A 948 25.78 23.45 -26.30
N GLN A 949 25.63 22.35 -27.05
CA GLN A 949 26.58 21.87 -28.06
C GLN A 949 26.69 22.76 -29.31
N VAL A 950 25.64 23.50 -29.66
CA VAL A 950 25.56 24.32 -30.89
C VAL A 950 25.78 25.81 -30.64
N GLU A 951 25.93 26.21 -29.37
CA GLU A 951 26.02 27.59 -28.92
C GLU A 951 27.44 28.20 -28.96
N GLY A 952 28.42 27.39 -29.38
CA GLY A 952 29.81 27.80 -29.54
C GLY A 952 30.57 27.98 -28.22
N ASN A 953 31.65 28.75 -28.26
CA ASN A 953 32.44 29.11 -27.09
C ASN A 953 31.67 30.12 -26.23
N MET A 954 31.51 29.85 -24.94
CA MET A 954 30.76 30.70 -24.02
C MET A 954 31.41 30.78 -22.64
N PHE A 955 31.02 31.78 -21.88
CA PHE A 955 31.21 31.85 -20.43
C PHE A 955 29.88 31.61 -19.74
N MET A 956 29.98 30.95 -18.59
CA MET A 956 28.89 30.85 -17.63
C MET A 956 29.35 31.53 -16.33
N ILE A 957 28.52 32.42 -15.79
CA ILE A 957 28.77 33.05 -14.50
C ILE A 957 28.07 32.25 -13.41
N HIS A 958 28.80 31.97 -12.34
CA HIS A 958 28.19 31.59 -11.06
C HIS A 958 28.26 32.78 -10.12
N TRP A 959 27.10 33.39 -9.89
CA TRP A 959 26.88 34.36 -8.84
C TRP A 959 26.65 33.59 -7.54
N ALA A 960 27.49 33.82 -6.53
CA ALA A 960 27.33 33.23 -5.22
C ALA A 960 27.45 34.31 -4.16
N MET A 961 26.32 34.73 -3.61
CA MET A 961 26.25 35.73 -2.55
C MET A 961 25.89 35.07 -1.23
N ALA A 962 26.54 35.50 -0.16
CA ALA A 962 26.32 35.01 1.18
C ALA A 962 26.20 36.18 2.16
N VAL A 963 25.33 36.03 3.15
CA VAL A 963 25.25 36.91 4.33
C VAL A 963 25.19 36.05 5.60
N ASP A 964 25.50 36.64 6.74
CA ASP A 964 25.29 35.99 8.04
C ASP A 964 23.79 35.91 8.39
N ASP A 965 23.47 35.16 9.44
CA ASP A 965 22.10 34.91 9.83
C ASP A 965 21.35 36.19 10.29
N GLU A 966 22.09 37.15 10.85
CA GLU A 966 21.56 38.46 11.27
C GLU A 966 20.93 39.25 10.11
N ALA A 967 21.30 38.94 8.86
CA ALA A 967 20.76 39.58 7.67
C ALA A 967 19.51 38.88 7.09
N LYS A 968 18.94 37.88 7.79
CA LYS A 968 17.78 37.10 7.33
C LYS A 968 16.62 37.93 6.77
N SER A 969 16.31 39.06 7.40
CA SER A 969 15.21 39.95 6.96
C SER A 969 15.43 40.57 5.58
N HIS A 970 16.63 40.46 5.01
CA HIS A 970 17.00 40.98 3.70
C HIS A 970 16.97 39.92 2.58
N ASP A 971 16.60 38.66 2.85
CA ASP A 971 16.62 37.57 1.85
C ASP A 971 15.83 37.92 0.56
N GLU A 972 14.64 38.52 0.69
CA GLU A 972 13.80 38.94 -0.46
C GLU A 972 14.41 40.14 -1.20
N GLU A 973 14.85 41.16 -0.45
CA GLU A 973 15.51 42.35 -1.00
C GLU A 973 16.74 41.96 -1.82
N ILE A 974 17.59 41.09 -1.26
CA ILE A 974 18.74 40.48 -1.92
C ILE A 974 18.32 39.84 -3.25
N GLN A 975 17.28 39.02 -3.25
CA GLN A 975 16.85 38.30 -4.45
C GLN A 975 16.40 39.27 -5.54
N ASP A 976 15.74 40.37 -5.19
CA ASP A 976 15.30 41.39 -6.14
C ASP A 976 16.47 42.16 -6.77
N TYR A 977 17.50 42.51 -5.98
CA TYR A 977 18.73 43.09 -6.54
C TYR A 977 19.42 42.14 -7.52
N VAL A 978 19.50 40.85 -7.18
CA VAL A 978 20.08 39.82 -8.07
C VAL A 978 19.28 39.76 -9.37
N LYS A 979 17.94 39.68 -9.32
CA LYS A 979 17.09 39.69 -10.53
C LYS A 979 17.32 40.93 -11.41
N VAL A 980 17.53 42.11 -10.81
CA VAL A 980 17.83 43.33 -11.56
C VAL A 980 19.18 43.26 -12.28
N VAL A 981 20.22 42.74 -11.62
CA VAL A 981 21.53 42.54 -12.25
C VAL A 981 21.41 41.60 -13.46
N PHE A 982 20.76 40.45 -13.26
CA PHE A 982 20.64 39.43 -14.30
C PHE A 982 19.81 39.91 -15.49
N ARG A 983 18.68 40.62 -15.27
CA ARG A 983 17.90 41.22 -16.36
C ARG A 983 18.73 42.18 -17.21
N LYS A 984 19.44 43.12 -16.56
CA LYS A 984 20.30 44.08 -17.27
C LYS A 984 21.44 43.39 -18.04
N ALA A 985 21.99 42.32 -17.47
CA ALA A 985 23.03 41.53 -18.12
C ALA A 985 22.51 40.74 -19.31
N GLU A 986 21.31 40.17 -19.22
CA GLU A 986 20.63 39.48 -20.33
C GLU A 986 20.32 40.45 -21.47
N ASP A 987 19.80 41.64 -21.17
CA ASP A 987 19.53 42.69 -22.16
C ASP A 987 20.82 43.10 -22.88
N ALA A 988 21.91 43.34 -22.13
CA ALA A 988 23.20 43.69 -22.71
C ALA A 988 23.81 42.55 -23.55
N ALA A 989 23.65 41.30 -23.13
CA ALA A 989 24.11 40.15 -23.91
C ALA A 989 23.32 40.02 -25.22
N ASP A 990 22.01 40.32 -25.21
CA ASP A 990 21.15 40.31 -26.40
C ASP A 990 21.54 41.41 -27.38
N GLU A 991 21.71 42.65 -26.89
CA GLU A 991 22.16 43.80 -27.70
C GLU A 991 23.51 43.54 -28.39
N LEU A 992 24.40 42.78 -27.76
CA LEU A 992 25.70 42.39 -28.31
C LEU A 992 25.67 41.14 -29.20
N GLY A 993 24.52 40.47 -29.35
CA GLY A 993 24.43 39.18 -30.05
C GLY A 993 25.15 38.03 -29.35
N LEU A 994 25.39 38.16 -28.04
CA LEU A 994 26.13 37.22 -27.20
C LEU A 994 25.23 36.40 -26.29
N LYS A 995 23.92 36.59 -26.28
CA LYS A 995 22.99 35.81 -25.46
C LYS A 995 23.13 34.29 -25.73
N ARG A 996 23.04 33.50 -24.66
CA ARG A 996 23.09 32.02 -24.68
C ARG A 996 21.97 31.47 -23.78
N ASP A 997 21.34 30.39 -24.21
CA ASP A 997 20.15 29.84 -23.55
C ASP A 997 20.51 28.83 -22.45
N PHE A 998 21.76 28.33 -22.46
CA PHE A 998 22.23 27.39 -21.45
C PHE A 998 22.27 28.02 -20.05
N LEU A 999 21.42 27.53 -19.15
CA LEU A 999 21.50 27.76 -17.71
C LEU A 999 21.99 26.50 -17.00
N ALA A 1000 23.02 26.64 -16.18
CA ALA A 1000 23.53 25.52 -15.40
C ALA A 1000 22.68 25.29 -14.16
N LEU A 1001 21.98 24.15 -14.15
CA LEU A 1001 21.10 23.73 -13.06
C LEU A 1001 21.78 23.77 -11.69
N THR A 1002 23.06 23.40 -11.63
CA THR A 1002 23.85 23.36 -10.38
C THR A 1002 24.18 24.74 -9.80
N TYR A 1003 23.94 25.83 -10.54
CA TYR A 1003 24.26 27.20 -10.15
C TYR A 1003 23.07 28.16 -10.22
N ALA A 1004 21.92 27.68 -10.71
CA ALA A 1004 20.71 28.46 -10.80
C ALA A 1004 20.01 28.58 -9.44
N ASP A 1005 19.27 29.68 -9.25
CA ASP A 1005 18.34 29.84 -8.14
C ASP A 1005 16.93 29.41 -8.55
N GLY A 1006 16.01 29.26 -7.59
CA GLY A 1006 14.67 28.74 -7.83
C GLY A 1006 13.79 29.62 -8.71
N TRP A 1007 14.14 30.91 -8.90
CA TRP A 1007 13.43 31.82 -9.80
C TRP A 1007 13.83 31.67 -11.28
N GLN A 1008 14.94 30.98 -11.57
CA GLN A 1008 15.45 30.83 -12.94
C GLN A 1008 14.82 29.62 -13.63
N ASP A 1009 14.29 29.84 -14.83
CA ASP A 1009 13.65 28.78 -15.62
C ASP A 1009 14.66 27.93 -16.40
N VAL A 1010 15.38 27.07 -15.67
CA VAL A 1010 16.41 26.18 -16.24
C VAL A 1010 15.83 25.13 -17.19
N MET A 1011 14.62 24.65 -16.93
CA MET A 1011 14.01 23.59 -17.74
C MET A 1011 13.29 24.16 -18.98
N GLY A 1012 12.69 25.34 -18.88
CA GLY A 1012 12.10 26.04 -20.01
C GLY A 1012 13.11 26.65 -20.98
N SER A 1013 14.34 26.95 -20.53
CA SER A 1013 15.42 27.37 -21.44
C SER A 1013 15.97 26.25 -22.34
N ARG A 1014 15.51 25.00 -22.16
CA ARG A 1014 15.87 23.87 -23.02
C ARG A 1014 15.13 23.93 -24.34
N SER A 1015 15.68 23.30 -25.39
CA SER A 1015 15.01 23.23 -26.69
C SER A 1015 13.63 22.57 -26.57
N PRO A 1016 12.61 22.98 -27.36
CA PRO A 1016 11.29 22.36 -27.34
C PRO A 1016 11.31 20.84 -27.55
N GLY A 1017 12.24 20.35 -28.40
CA GLY A 1017 12.43 18.91 -28.62
C GLY A 1017 12.92 18.17 -27.37
N THR A 1018 13.83 18.78 -26.62
CA THR A 1018 14.34 18.24 -25.34
C THR A 1018 13.23 18.17 -24.30
N VAL A 1019 12.46 19.25 -24.14
CA VAL A 1019 11.32 19.31 -23.20
C VAL A 1019 10.26 18.25 -23.52
N ARG A 1020 9.89 18.10 -24.80
CA ARG A 1020 8.96 17.03 -25.22
C ARG A 1020 9.50 15.63 -24.94
N GLY A 1021 10.80 15.40 -25.13
CA GLY A 1021 11.47 14.15 -24.78
C GLY A 1021 11.36 13.83 -23.29
N MET A 1022 11.59 14.83 -22.44
CA MET A 1022 11.43 14.73 -20.99
C MET A 1022 9.98 14.43 -20.58
N TRP A 1023 9.01 15.15 -21.12
CA TRP A 1023 7.58 14.86 -20.86
C TRP A 1023 7.18 13.45 -21.28
N LYS A 1024 7.71 12.96 -22.42
CA LYS A 1024 7.47 11.57 -22.86
C LYS A 1024 8.02 10.55 -21.85
N ALA A 1025 9.22 10.78 -21.32
CA ALA A 1025 9.80 9.93 -20.27
C ALA A 1025 8.98 10.00 -18.98
N SER A 1026 8.60 11.21 -18.53
CA SER A 1026 7.75 11.40 -17.35
C SER A 1026 6.43 10.63 -17.48
N ARG A 1027 5.70 10.74 -18.59
CA ARG A 1027 4.42 10.01 -18.76
C ARG A 1027 4.58 8.49 -18.75
N LYS A 1028 5.70 7.99 -19.26
CA LYS A 1028 5.97 6.56 -19.35
C LYS A 1028 6.34 5.95 -18.01
N TYR A 1029 7.20 6.63 -17.24
CA TYR A 1029 7.79 6.10 -16.00
C TYR A 1029 7.19 6.71 -14.73
N ASP A 1030 6.40 7.78 -14.86
CA ASP A 1030 5.64 8.43 -13.82
C ASP A 1030 4.23 8.82 -14.32
N PRO A 1031 3.35 7.83 -14.60
CA PRO A 1031 2.05 8.08 -15.23
C PRO A 1031 1.10 8.93 -14.39
N LEU A 1032 1.26 8.93 -13.06
CA LEU A 1032 0.47 9.76 -12.15
C LEU A 1032 1.08 11.15 -11.91
N GLN A 1033 2.27 11.40 -12.49
CA GLN A 1033 3.03 12.63 -12.34
C GLN A 1033 3.37 12.94 -10.87
N VAL A 1034 3.69 11.92 -10.09
CA VAL A 1034 4.09 12.03 -8.68
C VAL A 1034 5.27 12.99 -8.51
N PHE A 1035 6.31 12.86 -9.35
CA PHE A 1035 7.50 13.70 -9.26
C PHE A 1035 7.28 15.14 -9.76
N GLN A 1036 6.20 15.39 -10.50
CA GLN A 1036 5.79 16.74 -10.91
C GLN A 1036 4.84 17.39 -9.90
N LYS A 1037 3.97 16.60 -9.24
CA LYS A 1037 2.89 17.11 -8.38
C LYS A 1037 3.23 17.10 -6.90
N LEU A 1038 3.90 16.05 -6.44
CA LEU A 1038 4.17 15.82 -5.01
C LEU A 1038 5.58 16.22 -4.61
N VAL A 1039 6.56 16.08 -5.51
CA VAL A 1039 7.91 16.55 -5.22
C VAL A 1039 7.99 18.06 -5.45
N LYS A 1040 8.09 18.86 -4.38
CA LYS A 1040 8.27 20.32 -4.50
C LYS A 1040 9.63 20.70 -5.06
N GLY A 1041 10.68 20.04 -4.57
CA GLY A 1041 12.05 20.49 -4.81
C GLY A 1041 12.62 20.16 -6.18
N GLY A 1042 13.71 20.86 -6.52
CA GLY A 1042 14.37 20.82 -7.83
C GLY A 1042 13.66 21.65 -8.90
N PHE A 1043 14.28 21.73 -10.09
CA PHE A 1043 13.70 22.41 -11.25
C PHE A 1043 12.72 21.48 -11.97
N LYS A 1044 11.46 21.90 -12.14
CA LYS A 1044 10.39 21.10 -12.74
C LYS A 1044 10.24 21.35 -14.23
N LEU A 1045 9.58 20.41 -14.92
CA LEU A 1045 9.29 20.57 -16.34
C LEU A 1045 8.29 21.73 -16.55
N PRO A 1046 8.48 22.56 -17.60
CA PRO A 1046 7.56 23.65 -17.89
C PRO A 1046 6.17 23.13 -18.31
N VAL A 1047 5.14 23.96 -18.11
CA VAL A 1047 3.74 23.61 -18.35
C VAL A 1047 3.49 23.41 -19.86
N GLU A 1048 2.79 22.34 -20.22
CA GLU A 1048 2.66 21.84 -21.60
C GLU A 1048 2.12 22.85 -22.63
N ARG A 1049 1.35 23.87 -22.21
CA ARG A 1049 0.85 24.93 -23.10
C ARG A 1049 1.97 25.75 -23.77
N GLU A 1050 3.19 25.73 -23.24
CA GLU A 1050 4.35 26.40 -23.84
C GLU A 1050 5.19 25.48 -24.75
N ALA A 1051 4.96 24.16 -24.74
CA ALA A 1051 5.71 23.19 -25.55
C ALA A 1051 5.06 22.86 -26.92
N GLU A 1052 3.84 23.36 -27.14
CA GLU A 1052 3.07 23.28 -28.40
C GLU A 1052 3.18 24.55 -29.28
N MET A 1053 3.72 25.66 -28.74
CA MET A 1053 4.20 26.81 -29.53
C MET A 1053 5.67 26.63 -29.91
#